data_AF-A0A947AS88-F1
#
_entry.id   AF-A0A947AS88-F1
#
_cell.length_a   1.000
_cell.length_b   1.000
_cell.length_c   1.000
_cell.angle_alpha   90.00
_cell.angle_beta   90.00
_cell.angle_gamma   90.00
#
_symmetry.space_group_name_H-M   'P 1'
#
loop_
_entity.id
_entity.type
_entity.pdbx_description
1 polymer ?
#
loop_
_entity_poly.entity_id
_entity_poly.type
_entity_poly.pdbx_seq_one_letter_code
_entity_poly.pdbx_strand_id
1 'polypeptide(L)'
;MDKKACKEHFYHLVYPSLPNEWEVDDIMDRLAQLEEAQQQTLFSKIPAIWPISHSLCLSFLEEGSEVVGLIPADLVPQWVRTILRSYEKDGLVLARRYISQVEEKFLQPLKTHNRVRFEVISARMLYYIRGVSGQHIDIEKESIAHTDTSTLYVPQEISLLPHFEQNQLIYKFLLSLHWGFIRRGTFAALPTEQDFQRLNKKSPAPRELKGQRSVAHYLCLFDDAELAADLFFLLETGCVMAWIRQDLTGLAKQFDELQTELSHILRQEKQNALSQRVEELAHFQLFGIKGTYEWDKVLYATFSLNQMTTGAIISHLPEVYDHLVHLPGTYVRPPLMNLLGKHDFNRTAIEIEKKRHQTKEEFIFQLLRLQKSLQDKQEQETETGSESSSSADQSLILLTDGTNEDDALRNMITLDNPNGELPEELVSLIKEIQDDLGDIPKSYFSAASGIAGRGVTQNAEAGPSAEENRNGSNCIHFDEWDYRRNGYRKRWCQLYEKQLPVLQSTFVSSTLEKHRGLLLKLRRQFELMRTSERFVRRQREGDDLDLDAIVEARGDQRAGISPSDKLFVRLHRNERDIATVFLIDMSNSTEGWVGNVIKEALVLLCEVMDIAGDPYGILGFSGMRRSRCEIFTIKDVDEPYTHTIHQRINSMMPREYTRMGPAIRYATHYLRQCEARTRLLVTITDGKPEDYDDYKGEYAIEDTRKALMETRGCGMHAFCITVDREAHDYLPQMFGSGNYIFVDDIDKLPVKMVDMYRLLTA
;
A
#
# COMPACT_ATOMS: atom_id res chain seq x y z
N MET A 1 -26.18 -26.47 -45.33
CA MET A 1 -27.31 -26.55 -46.27
C MET A 1 -26.88 -26.04 -47.64
N ASP A 2 -27.41 -26.61 -48.73
CA ASP A 2 -27.19 -26.07 -50.08
C ASP A 2 -28.05 -24.82 -50.32
N LYS A 3 -27.77 -24.05 -51.39
CA LYS A 3 -28.50 -22.80 -51.71
C LYS A 3 -30.03 -23.02 -51.72
N LYS A 4 -30.48 -24.13 -52.31
CA LYS A 4 -31.89 -24.43 -52.47
C LYS A 4 -32.56 -24.70 -51.12
N ALA A 5 -31.92 -25.46 -50.24
CA ALA A 5 -32.37 -25.71 -48.89
C ALA A 5 -32.37 -24.44 -48.02
N CYS A 6 -31.34 -23.58 -48.14
CA CYS A 6 -31.32 -22.28 -47.46
C CYS A 6 -32.51 -21.40 -47.87
N LYS A 7 -32.80 -21.34 -49.18
CA LYS A 7 -33.92 -20.56 -49.74
C LYS A 7 -35.28 -21.09 -49.27
N GLU A 8 -35.49 -22.40 -49.32
CA GLU A 8 -36.72 -23.04 -48.83
C GLU A 8 -36.91 -22.83 -47.32
N HIS A 9 -35.84 -22.97 -46.54
CA HIS A 9 -35.88 -22.74 -45.10
C HIS A 9 -36.17 -21.28 -44.74
N PHE A 10 -35.54 -20.33 -45.44
CA PHE A 10 -35.83 -18.91 -45.28
C PHE A 10 -37.31 -18.60 -45.52
N TYR A 11 -37.87 -19.04 -46.66
CA TYR A 11 -39.27 -18.79 -46.99
C TYR A 11 -40.25 -19.42 -46.00
N HIS A 12 -39.90 -20.58 -45.43
CA HIS A 12 -40.68 -21.18 -44.35
C HIS A 12 -40.68 -20.30 -43.08
N LEU A 13 -39.56 -19.65 -42.74
CA LEU A 13 -39.45 -18.79 -41.56
C LEU A 13 -40.15 -17.43 -41.71
N VAL A 14 -40.27 -16.91 -42.94
CA VAL A 14 -40.85 -15.58 -43.20
C VAL A 14 -42.31 -15.59 -43.65
N TYR A 15 -42.89 -16.77 -43.88
CA TYR A 15 -44.30 -16.93 -44.26
C TYR A 15 -45.25 -16.25 -43.25
N PRO A 16 -46.30 -15.51 -43.69
CA PRO A 16 -46.81 -15.38 -45.08
C PRO A 16 -46.28 -14.18 -45.87
N SER A 17 -45.38 -13.37 -45.30
CA SER A 17 -44.86 -12.17 -45.97
C SER A 17 -43.61 -12.54 -46.76
N LEU A 18 -43.76 -12.72 -48.08
CA LEU A 18 -42.68 -13.20 -48.95
C LEU A 18 -41.96 -12.02 -49.63
N PRO A 19 -40.64 -11.85 -49.44
CA PRO A 19 -39.85 -10.86 -50.18
C PRO A 19 -39.62 -11.26 -51.64
N ASN A 20 -39.09 -10.32 -52.43
CA ASN A 20 -38.79 -10.54 -53.84
C ASN A 20 -37.69 -11.59 -54.03
N GLU A 21 -37.88 -12.51 -54.99
CA GLU A 21 -36.95 -13.64 -55.19
C GLU A 21 -35.51 -13.21 -55.52
N TRP A 22 -35.34 -12.11 -56.25
CA TRP A 22 -34.03 -11.65 -56.70
C TRP A 22 -33.15 -11.11 -55.56
N GLU A 23 -33.73 -10.45 -54.54
CA GLU A 23 -32.99 -9.95 -53.37
C GLU A 23 -32.54 -11.10 -52.47
N VAL A 24 -33.35 -12.15 -52.40
CA VAL A 24 -33.07 -13.33 -51.56
C VAL A 24 -31.97 -14.19 -52.20
N ASP A 25 -31.92 -14.30 -53.53
CA ASP A 25 -30.98 -15.21 -54.19
C ASP A 25 -29.50 -14.86 -53.96
N ASP A 26 -29.13 -13.57 -53.94
CA ASP A 26 -27.75 -13.13 -53.68
C ASP A 26 -27.33 -13.39 -52.22
N ILE A 27 -28.24 -13.14 -51.27
CA ILE A 27 -27.98 -13.39 -49.84
C ILE A 27 -27.86 -14.89 -49.57
N MET A 28 -28.70 -15.72 -50.22
CA MET A 28 -28.65 -17.17 -50.06
C MET A 28 -27.38 -17.78 -50.66
N ASP A 29 -26.81 -17.19 -51.71
CA ASP A 29 -25.50 -17.60 -52.24
C ASP A 29 -24.38 -17.41 -51.20
N ARG A 30 -24.40 -16.28 -50.48
CA ARG A 30 -23.41 -16.01 -49.42
C ARG A 30 -23.61 -16.93 -48.22
N LEU A 31 -24.85 -17.12 -47.77
CA LEU A 31 -25.17 -18.01 -46.65
C LEU A 31 -24.81 -19.48 -46.94
N ALA A 32 -24.98 -19.94 -48.19
CA ALA A 32 -24.64 -21.30 -48.58
C ALA A 32 -23.14 -21.62 -48.47
N GLN A 33 -22.26 -20.61 -48.44
CA GLN A 33 -20.81 -20.77 -48.27
C GLN A 33 -20.38 -20.95 -46.80
N LEU A 34 -21.28 -20.69 -45.84
CA LEU A 34 -20.99 -20.81 -44.40
C LEU A 34 -21.09 -22.24 -43.88
N GLU A 35 -20.46 -22.49 -42.74
CA GLU A 35 -20.62 -23.75 -42.02
C GLU A 35 -22.06 -23.93 -41.51
N GLU A 36 -22.51 -25.18 -41.40
CA GLU A 36 -23.90 -25.49 -41.03
C GLU A 36 -24.30 -24.92 -39.66
N ALA A 37 -23.38 -24.89 -38.70
CA ALA A 37 -23.62 -24.29 -37.38
C ALA A 37 -23.86 -22.77 -37.45
N GLN A 38 -23.14 -22.07 -38.32
CA GLN A 38 -23.29 -20.62 -38.54
C GLN A 38 -24.60 -20.31 -39.24
N GLN A 39 -24.96 -21.10 -40.26
CA GLN A 39 -26.25 -21.02 -40.96
C GLN A 39 -27.41 -21.15 -39.98
N GLN A 40 -27.42 -22.21 -39.15
CA GLN A 40 -28.47 -22.43 -38.15
C GLN A 40 -28.56 -21.28 -37.14
N THR A 41 -27.40 -20.75 -36.72
CA THR A 41 -27.34 -19.63 -35.77
C THR A 41 -28.03 -18.38 -36.33
N LEU A 42 -27.76 -18.00 -37.58
CA LEU A 42 -28.40 -16.86 -38.25
C LEU A 42 -29.90 -17.11 -38.49
N PHE A 43 -30.26 -18.29 -39.03
CA PHE A 43 -31.65 -18.64 -39.30
C PHE A 43 -32.51 -18.63 -38.02
N SER A 44 -31.96 -19.06 -36.88
CA SER A 44 -32.66 -19.06 -35.59
C SER A 44 -33.13 -17.66 -35.13
N LYS A 45 -32.54 -16.59 -35.67
CA LYS A 45 -32.83 -15.20 -35.28
C LYS A 45 -33.79 -14.48 -36.23
N ILE A 46 -34.06 -15.04 -37.41
CA ILE A 46 -35.00 -14.47 -38.39
C ILE A 46 -36.39 -14.21 -37.80
N PRO A 47 -37.01 -15.15 -37.05
CA PRO A 47 -38.35 -14.92 -36.50
C PRO A 47 -38.43 -13.75 -35.51
N ALA A 48 -37.29 -13.32 -34.93
CA ALA A 48 -37.24 -12.19 -34.01
C ALA A 48 -37.10 -10.83 -34.74
N ILE A 49 -36.44 -10.81 -35.90
CA ILE A 49 -36.12 -9.58 -36.63
C ILE A 49 -37.17 -9.30 -37.72
N TRP A 50 -37.60 -10.34 -38.43
CA TRP A 50 -38.51 -10.26 -39.58
C TRP A 50 -39.82 -9.49 -39.30
N PRO A 51 -40.52 -9.73 -38.16
CA PRO A 51 -41.77 -9.01 -37.87
C PRO A 51 -41.57 -7.51 -37.60
N ILE A 52 -40.35 -7.10 -37.23
CA ILE A 52 -40.04 -5.70 -36.90
C ILE A 52 -39.70 -4.92 -38.16
N SER A 53 -38.81 -5.48 -39.01
CA SER A 53 -38.42 -4.84 -40.26
C SER A 53 -37.83 -5.84 -41.25
N HIS A 54 -38.45 -5.93 -42.42
CA HIS A 54 -38.01 -6.83 -43.49
C HIS A 54 -36.63 -6.39 -44.02
N SER A 55 -36.43 -5.10 -44.24
CA SER A 55 -35.15 -4.54 -44.70
C SER A 55 -34.02 -4.76 -43.69
N LEU A 56 -34.30 -4.63 -42.40
CA LEU A 56 -33.31 -4.94 -41.36
C LEU A 56 -32.95 -6.43 -41.35
N CYS A 57 -33.94 -7.32 -41.50
CA CYS A 57 -33.70 -8.75 -41.53
C CYS A 57 -32.84 -9.16 -42.73
N LEU A 58 -33.08 -8.58 -43.91
CA LEU A 58 -32.25 -8.82 -45.08
C LEU A 58 -30.83 -8.27 -44.90
N SER A 59 -30.68 -7.04 -44.37
CA SER A 59 -29.35 -6.49 -44.04
C SER A 59 -28.62 -7.29 -42.96
N PHE A 60 -29.33 -7.87 -42.00
CA PHE A 60 -28.77 -8.77 -40.98
C PHE A 60 -28.25 -10.06 -41.59
N LEU A 61 -28.96 -10.66 -42.55
CA LEU A 61 -28.48 -11.86 -43.22
C LEU A 61 -27.32 -11.58 -44.18
N GLU A 62 -27.37 -10.46 -44.89
CA GLU A 62 -26.30 -10.03 -45.80
C GLU A 62 -25.00 -9.77 -45.03
N GLU A 63 -24.99 -8.79 -44.13
CA GLU A 63 -23.79 -8.38 -43.39
C GLU A 63 -23.41 -9.40 -42.32
N GLY A 64 -24.40 -10.07 -41.72
CA GLY A 64 -24.19 -11.11 -40.70
C GLY A 64 -23.50 -12.34 -41.26
N SER A 65 -23.66 -12.64 -42.56
CA SER A 65 -22.95 -13.74 -43.21
C SER A 65 -21.42 -13.56 -43.18
N GLU A 66 -20.93 -12.32 -43.20
CA GLU A 66 -19.50 -12.01 -43.19
C GLU A 66 -18.90 -12.07 -41.78
N VAL A 67 -19.69 -11.69 -40.75
CA VAL A 67 -19.18 -11.48 -39.39
C VAL A 67 -19.57 -12.56 -38.38
N VAL A 68 -20.52 -13.45 -38.68
CA VAL A 68 -21.02 -14.45 -37.73
C VAL A 68 -19.91 -15.39 -37.23
N GLY A 69 -18.88 -15.65 -38.04
CA GLY A 69 -17.71 -16.45 -37.64
C GLY A 69 -16.85 -15.81 -36.55
N LEU A 70 -16.96 -14.49 -36.35
CA LEU A 70 -16.22 -13.76 -35.31
C LEU A 70 -16.95 -13.74 -33.96
N ILE A 71 -18.22 -14.12 -33.92
CA ILE A 71 -19.09 -13.98 -32.76
C ILE A 71 -19.34 -15.36 -32.13
N PRO A 72 -18.95 -15.58 -30.86
CA PRO A 72 -19.34 -16.76 -30.11
C PRO A 72 -20.86 -16.97 -30.11
N ALA A 73 -21.32 -18.21 -30.29
CA ALA A 73 -22.74 -18.53 -30.51
C ALA A 73 -23.66 -18.08 -29.35
N ASP A 74 -23.12 -18.05 -28.12
CA ASP A 74 -23.78 -17.58 -26.90
C ASP A 74 -24.04 -16.06 -26.89
N LEU A 75 -23.23 -15.27 -27.60
CA LEU A 75 -23.35 -13.81 -27.66
C LEU A 75 -24.28 -13.31 -28.77
N VAL A 76 -24.62 -14.16 -29.74
CA VAL A 76 -25.50 -13.81 -30.87
C VAL A 76 -26.88 -13.27 -30.43
N PRO A 77 -27.58 -13.82 -29.42
CA PRO A 77 -28.84 -13.25 -28.93
C PRO A 77 -28.68 -11.82 -28.38
N GLN A 78 -27.56 -11.53 -27.70
CA GLN A 78 -27.28 -10.19 -27.19
C GLN A 78 -26.94 -9.21 -28.31
N TRP A 79 -26.21 -9.67 -29.31
CA TRP A 79 -25.91 -8.90 -30.51
C TRP A 79 -27.19 -8.46 -31.24
N VAL A 80 -28.11 -9.41 -31.49
CA VAL A 80 -29.40 -9.14 -32.15
C VAL A 80 -30.26 -8.15 -31.36
N ARG A 81 -30.32 -8.28 -30.02
CA ARG A 81 -31.02 -7.28 -29.17
C ARG A 81 -30.46 -5.87 -29.33
N THR A 82 -29.14 -5.75 -29.49
CA THR A 82 -28.47 -4.45 -29.64
C THR A 82 -28.69 -3.87 -31.03
N ILE A 83 -28.72 -4.71 -32.07
CA ILE A 83 -29.11 -4.33 -33.43
C ILE A 83 -30.53 -3.76 -33.44
N LEU A 84 -31.49 -4.43 -32.80
CA LEU A 84 -32.87 -3.97 -32.72
C LEU A 84 -33.00 -2.61 -32.00
N ARG A 85 -32.31 -2.43 -30.87
CA ARG A 85 -32.27 -1.12 -30.18
C ARG A 85 -31.66 -0.02 -31.04
N SER A 86 -30.57 -0.32 -31.75
CA SER A 86 -29.92 0.62 -32.67
C SER A 86 -30.87 1.01 -33.80
N TYR A 87 -31.61 0.04 -34.35
CA TYR A 87 -32.61 0.28 -35.38
C TYR A 87 -33.76 1.15 -34.89
N GLU A 88 -34.33 0.86 -33.72
CA GLU A 88 -35.43 1.63 -33.12
C GLU A 88 -35.04 3.08 -32.83
N LYS A 89 -33.81 3.30 -32.37
CA LYS A 89 -33.33 4.63 -31.96
C LYS A 89 -32.82 5.45 -33.14
N ASP A 90 -31.99 4.84 -33.99
CA ASP A 90 -31.10 5.53 -34.91
C ASP A 90 -31.36 5.17 -36.39
N GLY A 91 -32.25 4.20 -36.66
CA GLY A 91 -32.71 3.81 -37.99
C GLY A 91 -31.83 2.79 -38.73
N LEU A 92 -32.25 2.41 -39.95
CA LEU A 92 -31.67 1.29 -40.73
C LEU A 92 -30.19 1.47 -41.06
N VAL A 93 -29.77 2.68 -41.45
CA VAL A 93 -28.38 2.94 -41.89
C VAL A 93 -27.38 2.72 -40.76
N LEU A 94 -27.72 3.18 -39.55
CA LEU A 94 -26.86 3.03 -38.38
C LEU A 94 -26.90 1.61 -37.80
N ALA A 95 -28.06 0.94 -37.87
CA ALA A 95 -28.15 -0.49 -37.56
C ALA A 95 -27.30 -1.35 -38.51
N ARG A 96 -27.35 -1.09 -39.82
CA ARG A 96 -26.51 -1.80 -40.82
C ARG A 96 -25.02 -1.59 -40.55
N ARG A 97 -24.60 -0.33 -40.30
CA ARG A 97 -23.21 -0.02 -39.92
C ARG A 97 -22.79 -0.69 -38.62
N TYR A 98 -23.70 -0.89 -37.68
CA TYR A 98 -23.43 -1.60 -36.43
C TYR A 98 -23.23 -3.11 -36.65
N ILE A 99 -23.98 -3.72 -37.57
CA ILE A 99 -23.84 -5.14 -37.92
C ILE A 99 -22.47 -5.39 -38.57
N SER A 100 -22.04 -4.53 -39.50
CA SER A 100 -20.75 -4.70 -40.18
C SER A 100 -19.53 -4.35 -39.33
N GLN A 101 -19.66 -3.44 -38.35
CA GLN A 101 -18.58 -3.06 -37.42
C GLN A 101 -18.63 -3.83 -36.10
N VAL A 102 -18.86 -5.16 -36.14
CA VAL A 102 -19.12 -5.94 -34.93
C VAL A 102 -17.93 -6.00 -33.97
N GLU A 103 -16.70 -6.05 -34.49
CA GLU A 103 -15.50 -6.08 -33.65
C GLU A 103 -15.37 -4.81 -32.81
N GLU A 104 -15.46 -3.63 -33.44
CA GLU A 104 -15.27 -2.33 -32.78
C GLU A 104 -16.47 -1.93 -31.91
N LYS A 105 -17.70 -2.24 -32.33
CA LYS A 105 -18.92 -1.73 -31.68
C LYS A 105 -19.66 -2.73 -30.79
N PHE A 106 -19.35 -4.01 -30.89
CA PHE A 106 -19.97 -5.04 -30.06
C PHE A 106 -18.93 -5.81 -29.24
N LEU A 107 -17.89 -6.37 -29.87
CA LEU A 107 -16.92 -7.23 -29.17
C LEU A 107 -15.92 -6.42 -28.32
N GLN A 108 -15.39 -5.30 -28.81
CA GLN A 108 -14.41 -4.47 -28.09
C GLN A 108 -15.02 -3.76 -26.85
N PRO A 109 -16.27 -3.27 -26.88
CA PRO A 109 -16.97 -2.82 -25.68
C PRO A 109 -17.15 -3.94 -24.66
N LEU A 110 -17.49 -5.17 -25.07
CA LEU A 110 -17.56 -6.30 -24.14
C LEU A 110 -16.19 -6.62 -23.51
N LYS A 111 -15.10 -6.54 -24.27
CA LYS A 111 -13.73 -6.69 -23.76
C LYS A 111 -13.32 -5.59 -22.76
N THR A 112 -13.89 -4.39 -22.87
CA THR A 112 -13.60 -3.27 -21.96
C THR A 112 -14.47 -3.26 -20.70
N HIS A 113 -15.71 -3.77 -20.76
CA HIS A 113 -16.62 -3.85 -19.60
C HIS A 113 -16.29 -5.00 -18.64
N ASN A 114 -15.57 -6.03 -19.10
CA ASN A 114 -15.21 -7.20 -18.28
C ASN A 114 -13.79 -7.15 -17.71
N ARG A 115 -13.05 -6.09 -18.03
CA ARG A 115 -11.70 -5.86 -17.52
C ARG A 115 -11.75 -5.44 -16.06
N VAL A 116 -11.01 -6.15 -15.22
CA VAL A 116 -10.81 -5.81 -13.81
C VAL A 116 -9.44 -5.16 -13.68
N ARG A 117 -9.41 -3.90 -13.27
CA ARG A 117 -8.17 -3.18 -12.92
C ARG A 117 -7.88 -3.35 -11.45
N PHE A 118 -6.61 -3.55 -11.11
CA PHE A 118 -6.15 -3.68 -9.73
C PHE A 118 -6.62 -2.53 -8.84
N GLU A 119 -6.58 -1.28 -9.33
CA GLU A 119 -6.96 -0.09 -8.54
C GLU A 119 -8.42 -0.11 -8.07
N VAL A 120 -9.30 -0.80 -8.80
CA VAL A 120 -10.72 -0.91 -8.46
C VAL A 120 -10.96 -1.91 -7.34
N ILE A 121 -10.14 -2.95 -7.26
CA ILE A 121 -10.34 -4.09 -6.35
C ILE A 121 -9.34 -4.13 -5.19
N SER A 122 -8.26 -3.34 -5.24
CA SER A 122 -7.13 -3.40 -4.31
C SER A 122 -7.57 -3.29 -2.86
N ALA A 123 -8.41 -2.32 -2.52
CA ALA A 123 -8.91 -2.16 -1.15
C ALA A 123 -9.63 -3.42 -0.65
N ARG A 124 -10.52 -4.01 -1.47
CA ARG A 124 -11.27 -5.22 -1.10
C ARG A 124 -10.35 -6.45 -0.99
N MET A 125 -9.39 -6.56 -1.91
CA MET A 125 -8.43 -7.67 -1.92
C MET A 125 -7.44 -7.59 -0.76
N LEU A 126 -7.06 -6.38 -0.34
CA LEU A 126 -6.21 -6.16 0.83
C LEU A 126 -6.92 -6.61 2.11
N TYR A 127 -8.19 -6.25 2.29
CA TYR A 127 -8.99 -6.75 3.41
C TYR A 127 -9.16 -8.27 3.37
N TYR A 128 -9.40 -8.83 2.18
CA TYR A 128 -9.51 -10.26 2.01
C TYR A 128 -8.23 -10.99 2.45
N ILE A 129 -7.06 -10.57 1.94
CA ILE A 129 -5.82 -11.29 2.22
C ILE A 129 -5.40 -11.14 3.67
N ARG A 130 -5.50 -9.95 4.27
CA ARG A 130 -5.21 -9.74 5.70
C ARG A 130 -6.16 -10.53 6.60
N GLY A 131 -7.42 -10.69 6.17
CA GLY A 131 -8.38 -11.53 6.86
C GLY A 131 -8.06 -13.03 6.77
N VAL A 132 -7.55 -13.51 5.63
CA VAL A 132 -7.19 -14.92 5.44
C VAL A 132 -5.83 -15.26 6.05
N SER A 133 -4.85 -14.36 5.96
CA SER A 133 -3.51 -14.58 6.48
C SER A 133 -3.41 -14.37 7.98
N GLY A 134 -4.23 -13.46 8.54
CA GLY A 134 -4.05 -12.96 9.90
C GLY A 134 -2.76 -12.15 10.08
N GLN A 135 -2.08 -11.81 8.98
CA GLN A 135 -0.81 -11.10 8.94
C GLN A 135 -0.96 -9.79 8.15
N HIS A 136 -0.11 -8.81 8.49
CA HIS A 136 0.03 -7.59 7.71
C HIS A 136 0.79 -7.86 6.42
N ILE A 137 0.05 -8.27 5.39
CA ILE A 137 0.55 -8.46 4.03
C ILE A 137 0.01 -7.35 3.16
N ASP A 138 0.89 -6.78 2.35
CA ASP A 138 0.56 -5.75 1.37
C ASP A 138 0.34 -6.36 -0.01
N ILE A 139 -0.35 -5.62 -0.88
CA ILE A 139 -0.60 -6.02 -2.25
C ILE A 139 -0.22 -4.89 -3.20
N GLU A 140 0.50 -5.23 -4.26
CA GLU A 140 0.95 -4.27 -5.26
C GLU A 140 0.74 -4.80 -6.68
N LYS A 141 0.88 -3.92 -7.68
CA LYS A 141 0.73 -4.28 -9.09
C LYS A 141 2.08 -4.51 -9.75
N GLU A 142 2.19 -5.61 -10.49
CA GLU A 142 3.32 -5.90 -11.36
C GLU A 142 2.83 -6.57 -12.66
N SER A 143 3.73 -6.93 -13.58
CA SER A 143 3.37 -7.61 -14.83
C SER A 143 3.03 -9.09 -14.62
N ILE A 144 3.74 -9.75 -13.71
CA ILE A 144 3.61 -11.18 -13.40
C ILE A 144 3.37 -11.33 -11.89
N ALA A 145 2.49 -12.25 -11.52
CA ALA A 145 2.22 -12.53 -10.12
C ALA A 145 3.45 -13.13 -9.43
N HIS A 146 3.83 -12.62 -8.26
CA HIS A 146 4.93 -13.14 -7.45
C HIS A 146 4.85 -12.55 -6.04
N THR A 147 5.80 -12.90 -5.17
CA THR A 147 5.88 -12.35 -3.81
C THR A 147 7.31 -12.24 -3.34
N ASP A 148 7.58 -11.24 -2.49
CA ASP A 148 8.81 -11.09 -1.71
C ASP A 148 8.64 -11.50 -0.23
N THR A 149 7.58 -12.26 0.09
CA THR A 149 7.10 -12.66 1.44
C THR A 149 6.40 -11.57 2.26
N SER A 150 6.65 -10.29 1.98
CA SER A 150 5.98 -9.17 2.64
C SER A 150 4.79 -8.62 1.83
N THR A 151 4.95 -8.62 0.51
CA THR A 151 4.03 -8.07 -0.47
C THR A 151 3.68 -9.13 -1.51
N LEU A 152 2.39 -9.21 -1.85
CA LEU A 152 1.91 -10.02 -2.97
C LEU A 152 1.70 -9.12 -4.19
N TYR A 153 2.46 -9.39 -5.24
CA TYR A 153 2.35 -8.66 -6.48
C TYR A 153 1.42 -9.41 -7.43
N VAL A 154 0.48 -8.69 -8.05
CA VAL A 154 -0.49 -9.25 -8.99
C VAL A 154 -0.56 -8.40 -10.27
N PRO A 155 -1.06 -8.94 -11.40
CA PRO A 155 -1.19 -8.20 -12.65
C PRO A 155 -1.96 -6.87 -12.48
N GLN A 156 -1.51 -5.80 -13.14
CA GLN A 156 -2.22 -4.50 -13.10
C GLN A 156 -3.67 -4.61 -13.61
N GLU A 157 -3.92 -5.46 -14.60
CA GLU A 157 -5.26 -5.72 -15.12
C GLU A 157 -5.43 -7.19 -15.54
N ILE A 158 -6.63 -7.73 -15.31
CA ILE A 158 -7.04 -9.06 -15.77
C ILE A 158 -8.32 -8.93 -16.61
N SER A 159 -8.28 -9.48 -17.81
CA SER A 159 -9.40 -9.48 -18.78
C SER A 159 -9.51 -10.80 -19.54
N LEU A 160 -9.18 -11.91 -18.86
CA LEU A 160 -9.16 -13.24 -19.46
C LEU A 160 -10.56 -13.77 -19.74
N LEU A 161 -11.49 -13.57 -18.82
CA LEU A 161 -12.81 -14.20 -18.81
C LEU A 161 -13.92 -13.20 -19.23
N PRO A 162 -15.06 -13.71 -19.75
CA PRO A 162 -16.15 -12.89 -20.27
C PRO A 162 -16.98 -12.20 -19.18
N HIS A 163 -16.76 -12.46 -17.89
CA HIS A 163 -17.46 -11.78 -16.81
C HIS A 163 -16.50 -11.12 -15.82
N PHE A 164 -16.84 -9.90 -15.39
CA PHE A 164 -16.10 -9.13 -14.39
C PHE A 164 -15.88 -9.92 -13.10
N GLU A 165 -16.89 -10.63 -12.61
CA GLU A 165 -16.82 -11.41 -11.36
C GLU A 165 -15.82 -12.57 -11.48
N GLN A 166 -15.74 -13.22 -12.63
CA GLN A 166 -14.79 -14.30 -12.88
C GLN A 166 -13.34 -13.77 -12.94
N ASN A 167 -13.10 -12.64 -13.60
CA ASN A 167 -11.79 -11.99 -13.60
C ASN A 167 -11.40 -11.51 -12.18
N GLN A 168 -12.36 -11.07 -11.38
CA GLN A 168 -12.13 -10.71 -9.98
C GLN A 168 -11.79 -11.94 -9.12
N LEU A 169 -12.38 -13.10 -9.41
CA LEU A 169 -12.07 -14.36 -8.76
C LEU A 169 -10.62 -14.81 -9.03
N ILE A 170 -10.10 -14.56 -10.23
CA ILE A 170 -8.68 -14.84 -10.56
C ILE A 170 -7.74 -14.06 -9.63
N TYR A 171 -7.98 -12.78 -9.39
CA TYR A 171 -7.18 -12.00 -8.41
C TYR A 171 -7.21 -12.62 -7.03
N LYS A 172 -8.41 -13.00 -6.56
CA LYS A 172 -8.59 -13.62 -5.25
C LYS A 172 -7.81 -14.94 -5.16
N PHE A 173 -7.86 -15.75 -6.22
CA PHE A 173 -7.11 -17.00 -6.33
C PHE A 173 -5.60 -16.78 -6.30
N LEU A 174 -5.05 -15.85 -7.10
CA LEU A 174 -3.61 -15.58 -7.14
C LEU A 174 -3.07 -15.13 -5.79
N LEU A 175 -3.81 -14.28 -5.08
CA LEU A 175 -3.44 -13.84 -3.74
C LEU A 175 -3.43 -15.02 -2.75
N SER A 176 -4.45 -15.88 -2.77
CA SER A 176 -4.48 -17.08 -1.92
C SER A 176 -3.38 -18.07 -2.26
N LEU A 177 -3.06 -18.24 -3.55
CA LEU A 177 -2.00 -19.12 -4.03
C LEU A 177 -0.64 -18.65 -3.52
N HIS A 178 -0.29 -17.38 -3.75
CA HIS A 178 1.00 -16.85 -3.33
C HIS A 178 1.15 -16.76 -1.81
N TRP A 179 0.06 -16.45 -1.09
CA TRP A 179 0.03 -16.58 0.36
C TRP A 179 0.26 -18.03 0.82
N GLY A 180 -0.30 -19.00 0.11
CA GLY A 180 -0.08 -20.42 0.38
C GLY A 180 1.40 -20.82 0.35
N PHE A 181 2.18 -20.26 -0.59
CA PHE A 181 3.64 -20.50 -0.64
C PHE A 181 4.35 -19.91 0.59
N ILE A 182 3.98 -18.70 1.02
CA ILE A 182 4.54 -18.09 2.23
C ILE A 182 4.21 -18.93 3.46
N ARG A 183 2.93 -19.31 3.61
CA ARG A 183 2.44 -20.14 4.72
C ARG A 183 3.17 -21.49 4.84
N ARG A 184 3.58 -22.07 3.71
CA ARG A 184 4.34 -23.33 3.68
C ARG A 184 5.82 -23.18 3.95
N GLY A 185 6.35 -21.95 4.00
CA GLY A 185 7.78 -21.70 4.16
C GLY A 185 8.60 -21.99 2.89
N THR A 186 7.97 -21.94 1.70
CA THR A 186 8.61 -22.29 0.42
C THR A 186 9.91 -21.50 0.18
N PHE A 187 9.95 -20.23 0.59
CA PHE A 187 11.09 -19.33 0.40
C PHE A 187 12.15 -19.43 1.51
N ALA A 188 11.82 -20.02 2.66
CA ALA A 188 12.75 -20.21 3.78
C ALA A 188 13.44 -21.58 3.77
N ALA A 189 13.01 -22.50 2.90
CA ALA A 189 13.59 -23.83 2.80
C ALA A 189 15.05 -23.79 2.33
N LEU A 190 15.88 -24.66 2.90
CA LEU A 190 17.30 -24.79 2.55
C LEU A 190 17.57 -26.22 2.05
N PRO A 191 18.10 -26.39 0.82
CA PRO A 191 18.51 -27.71 0.32
C PRO A 191 19.60 -28.34 1.20
N THR A 192 19.50 -29.65 1.42
CA THR A 192 20.48 -30.41 2.19
C THR A 192 21.71 -30.74 1.35
N GLU A 193 22.81 -31.12 2.01
CA GLU A 193 24.03 -31.54 1.30
C GLU A 193 23.82 -32.77 0.42
N GLN A 194 22.89 -33.65 0.80
CA GLN A 194 22.51 -34.82 -0.01
C GLN A 194 21.79 -34.39 -1.30
N ASP A 195 20.97 -33.33 -1.25
CA ASP A 195 20.26 -32.83 -2.43
C ASP A 195 21.24 -32.30 -3.49
N PHE A 196 22.27 -31.56 -3.07
CA PHE A 196 23.35 -31.12 -3.95
C PHE A 196 24.18 -32.28 -4.51
N GLN A 197 24.42 -33.32 -3.71
CA GLN A 197 25.15 -34.51 -4.17
C GLN A 197 24.39 -35.28 -5.25
N ARG A 198 23.04 -35.33 -5.19
CA ARG A 198 22.20 -36.01 -6.20
C ARG A 198 22.29 -35.36 -7.59
N LEU A 199 22.54 -34.06 -7.68
CA LEU A 199 22.65 -33.33 -8.95
C LEU A 199 24.02 -33.46 -9.62
N ASN A 200 25.04 -33.96 -8.92
CA ASN A 200 26.45 -33.75 -9.29
C ASN A 200 26.91 -34.59 -10.50
N LYS A 201 26.53 -34.17 -11.70
CA LYS A 201 27.28 -34.39 -12.95
C LYS A 201 28.07 -33.11 -13.27
N LYS A 202 29.27 -33.00 -12.69
CA LYS A 202 30.38 -32.05 -12.96
C LYS A 202 30.45 -30.73 -12.15
N SER A 203 31.19 -30.82 -11.02
CA SER A 203 32.20 -29.85 -10.50
C SER A 203 31.78 -28.89 -9.36
N PRO A 204 32.71 -28.42 -8.49
CA PRO A 204 33.86 -29.06 -7.84
C PRO A 204 33.60 -29.33 -6.33
N ALA A 205 34.54 -30.02 -5.68
CA ALA A 205 34.50 -30.40 -4.26
C ALA A 205 34.45 -29.20 -3.28
N PRO A 206 33.87 -29.38 -2.08
CA PRO A 206 33.45 -28.31 -1.18
C PRO A 206 34.61 -27.78 -0.32
N ARG A 207 35.13 -26.59 -0.63
CA ARG A 207 35.99 -25.86 0.32
C ARG A 207 35.67 -24.38 0.55
N GLU A 208 34.67 -23.78 -0.12
CA GLU A 208 34.38 -22.34 0.05
C GLU A 208 32.89 -21.95 0.15
N LEU A 209 31.98 -22.85 0.58
CA LEU A 209 30.53 -22.56 0.65
C LEU A 209 30.00 -22.40 2.09
N LYS A 210 30.73 -21.72 2.97
CA LYS A 210 30.15 -21.19 4.22
C LYS A 210 29.30 -19.96 3.89
N GLY A 211 28.06 -20.17 3.44
CA GLY A 211 27.06 -19.09 3.41
C GLY A 211 25.91 -19.15 2.39
N GLN A 212 25.92 -20.03 1.38
CA GLN A 212 24.94 -19.95 0.27
C GLN A 212 24.25 -21.29 -0.03
N ARG A 213 23.47 -21.83 0.92
CA ARG A 213 22.56 -22.96 0.65
C ARG A 213 21.17 -22.44 0.28
N SER A 214 21.01 -21.74 -0.86
CA SER A 214 19.70 -21.23 -1.29
C SER A 214 19.02 -22.16 -2.31
N VAL A 215 17.68 -22.18 -2.31
CA VAL A 215 16.89 -22.87 -3.36
C VAL A 215 17.20 -22.28 -4.73
N ALA A 216 17.39 -20.95 -4.84
CA ALA A 216 17.80 -20.29 -6.08
C ALA A 216 19.09 -20.90 -6.65
N HIS A 217 20.11 -21.07 -5.81
CA HIS A 217 21.37 -21.69 -6.23
C HIS A 217 21.18 -23.14 -6.66
N TYR A 218 20.39 -23.91 -5.91
CA TYR A 218 20.08 -25.30 -6.24
C TYR A 218 19.40 -25.46 -7.60
N LEU A 219 18.42 -24.60 -7.93
CA LEU A 219 17.71 -24.63 -9.21
C LEU A 219 18.63 -24.26 -10.39
N CYS A 220 19.61 -23.38 -10.18
CA CYS A 220 20.60 -23.02 -11.21
C CYS A 220 21.58 -24.15 -11.58
N LEU A 221 21.63 -25.25 -10.83
CA LEU A 221 22.51 -26.39 -11.11
C LEU A 221 21.91 -27.38 -12.14
N PHE A 222 20.64 -27.22 -12.52
CA PHE A 222 20.00 -28.02 -13.56
C PHE A 222 20.39 -27.51 -14.96
N ASP A 223 20.38 -28.40 -15.96
CA ASP A 223 20.73 -28.05 -17.35
C ASP A 223 19.83 -26.93 -17.92
N ASP A 224 18.54 -26.96 -17.59
CA ASP A 224 17.55 -25.90 -17.86
C ASP A 224 16.99 -25.39 -16.52
N ALA A 225 17.56 -24.29 -16.04
CA ALA A 225 17.20 -23.68 -14.77
C ALA A 225 15.76 -23.12 -14.75
N GLU A 226 15.24 -22.68 -15.90
CA GLU A 226 13.86 -22.14 -15.98
C GLU A 226 12.84 -23.28 -15.88
N LEU A 227 13.10 -24.40 -16.56
CA LEU A 227 12.30 -25.62 -16.42
C LEU A 227 12.32 -26.14 -14.97
N ALA A 228 13.49 -26.23 -14.35
CA ALA A 228 13.61 -26.70 -12.97
C ALA A 228 12.84 -25.81 -11.99
N ALA A 229 12.92 -24.48 -12.15
CA ALA A 229 12.18 -23.52 -11.33
C ALA A 229 10.67 -23.63 -11.51
N ASP A 230 10.18 -23.80 -12.74
CA ASP A 230 8.75 -23.96 -13.03
C ASP A 230 8.20 -25.32 -12.53
N LEU A 231 9.00 -26.38 -12.59
CA LEU A 231 8.61 -27.67 -12.00
C LEU A 231 8.54 -27.59 -10.48
N PHE A 232 9.52 -26.96 -9.83
CA PHE A 232 9.46 -26.69 -8.40
C PHE A 232 8.20 -25.88 -8.03
N PHE A 233 7.91 -24.81 -8.78
CA PHE A 233 6.71 -24.00 -8.61
C PHE A 233 5.42 -24.82 -8.74
N LEU A 234 5.33 -25.73 -9.72
CA LEU A 234 4.16 -26.58 -9.93
C LEU A 234 3.96 -27.63 -8.84
N LEU A 235 5.05 -28.23 -8.35
CA LEU A 235 4.98 -29.18 -7.24
C LEU A 235 4.51 -28.49 -5.95
N GLU A 236 5.01 -27.29 -5.66
CA GLU A 236 4.50 -26.46 -4.57
C GLU A 236 3.04 -26.04 -4.79
N THR A 237 2.67 -25.68 -6.03
CA THR A 237 1.28 -25.33 -6.40
C THR A 237 0.33 -26.46 -6.07
N GLY A 238 0.71 -27.72 -6.37
CA GLY A 238 -0.08 -28.90 -5.99
C GLY A 238 -0.36 -28.99 -4.49
N CYS A 239 0.67 -28.75 -3.69
CA CYS A 239 0.56 -28.78 -2.23
C CYS A 239 -0.28 -27.62 -1.69
N VAL A 240 -0.11 -26.41 -2.24
CA VAL A 240 -0.96 -25.25 -1.88
C VAL A 240 -2.40 -25.47 -2.31
N MET A 241 -2.64 -26.07 -3.48
CA MET A 241 -3.99 -26.37 -3.96
C MET A 241 -4.69 -27.41 -3.08
N ALA A 242 -3.97 -28.39 -2.54
CA ALA A 242 -4.51 -29.32 -1.54
C ALA A 242 -4.99 -28.56 -0.29
N TRP A 243 -4.21 -27.59 0.19
CA TRP A 243 -4.60 -26.71 1.28
C TRP A 243 -5.80 -25.81 0.91
N ILE A 244 -5.81 -25.16 -0.25
CA ILE A 244 -6.92 -24.31 -0.71
C ILE A 244 -8.22 -25.13 -0.75
N ARG A 245 -8.17 -26.38 -1.23
CA ARG A 245 -9.33 -27.27 -1.26
C ARG A 245 -9.83 -27.68 0.12
N GLN A 246 -8.93 -27.78 1.10
CA GLN A 246 -9.27 -28.16 2.47
C GLN A 246 -9.80 -26.98 3.30
N ASP A 247 -9.07 -25.86 3.29
CA ASP A 247 -9.31 -24.73 4.21
C ASP A 247 -10.10 -23.59 3.55
N LEU A 248 -10.02 -23.46 2.22
CA LEU A 248 -10.73 -22.43 1.44
C LEU A 248 -11.71 -23.06 0.43
N THR A 249 -12.48 -24.05 0.88
CA THR A 249 -13.40 -24.87 0.06
C THR A 249 -14.29 -24.06 -0.88
N GLY A 250 -14.80 -22.90 -0.44
CA GLY A 250 -15.63 -22.03 -1.27
C GLY A 250 -14.86 -21.41 -2.44
N LEU A 251 -13.62 -20.95 -2.20
CA LEU A 251 -12.74 -20.43 -3.24
C LEU A 251 -12.35 -21.53 -4.23
N ALA A 252 -12.02 -22.72 -3.73
CA ALA A 252 -11.65 -23.86 -4.56
C ALA A 252 -12.77 -24.24 -5.54
N LYS A 253 -14.01 -24.38 -5.05
CA LYS A 253 -15.17 -24.70 -5.90
C LYS A 253 -15.41 -23.65 -6.98
N GLN A 254 -15.38 -22.38 -6.59
CA GLN A 254 -15.56 -21.27 -7.54
C GLN A 254 -14.45 -21.24 -8.60
N PHE A 255 -13.21 -21.56 -8.23
CA PHE A 255 -12.10 -21.60 -9.17
C PHE A 255 -12.15 -22.83 -10.10
N ASP A 256 -12.55 -23.99 -9.57
CA ASP A 256 -12.75 -25.21 -10.35
C ASP A 256 -13.87 -25.02 -11.42
N GLU A 257 -14.88 -24.19 -11.15
CA GLU A 257 -15.91 -23.81 -12.15
C GLU A 257 -15.31 -23.07 -13.37
N LEU A 258 -14.19 -22.35 -13.20
CA LEU A 258 -13.50 -21.64 -14.28
C LEU A 258 -12.60 -22.53 -15.13
N GLN A 259 -12.46 -23.81 -14.77
CA GLN A 259 -11.54 -24.75 -15.42
C GLN A 259 -11.74 -24.81 -16.94
N THR A 260 -12.98 -24.99 -17.41
CA THR A 260 -13.26 -25.17 -18.85
C THR A 260 -12.95 -23.90 -19.64
N GLU A 261 -13.28 -22.73 -19.10
CA GLU A 261 -13.01 -21.45 -19.76
C GLU A 261 -11.51 -21.16 -19.80
N LEU A 262 -10.79 -21.31 -18.66
CA LEU A 262 -9.35 -21.07 -18.58
C LEU A 262 -8.56 -22.04 -19.46
N SER A 263 -8.94 -23.33 -19.48
CA SER A 263 -8.30 -24.33 -20.34
C SER A 263 -8.56 -24.10 -21.83
N HIS A 264 -9.69 -23.50 -22.20
CA HIS A 264 -9.96 -23.13 -23.58
C HIS A 264 -9.18 -21.86 -23.99
N ILE A 265 -9.18 -20.83 -23.14
CA ILE A 265 -8.61 -19.50 -23.45
C ILE A 265 -7.09 -19.50 -23.43
N LEU A 266 -6.48 -20.25 -22.51
CA LEU A 266 -5.04 -20.27 -22.32
C LEU A 266 -4.34 -21.37 -23.12
N ARG A 267 -5.09 -22.17 -23.91
CA ARG A 267 -4.54 -23.21 -24.75
C ARG A 267 -3.74 -22.64 -25.91
N GLN A 268 -2.50 -23.09 -26.08
CA GLN A 268 -1.74 -22.83 -27.29
C GLN A 268 -1.88 -23.97 -28.31
N GLU A 269 -2.22 -23.63 -29.56
CA GLU A 269 -2.40 -24.60 -30.64
C GLU A 269 -1.09 -25.23 -31.14
N LYS A 270 0.06 -24.59 -30.90
CA LYS A 270 1.38 -25.05 -31.34
C LYS A 270 2.40 -24.97 -30.20
N GLN A 271 2.51 -26.03 -29.42
CA GLN A 271 3.59 -26.20 -28.44
C GLN A 271 4.45 -27.41 -28.79
N ASN A 272 5.69 -27.40 -28.31
CA ASN A 272 6.54 -28.59 -28.34
C ASN A 272 6.15 -29.57 -27.23
N ALA A 273 6.61 -30.81 -27.35
CA ALA A 273 6.25 -31.89 -26.44
C ALA A 273 6.65 -31.59 -24.98
N LEU A 274 7.77 -30.88 -24.77
CA LEU A 274 8.23 -30.48 -23.43
C LEU A 274 7.26 -29.50 -22.76
N SER A 275 6.95 -28.38 -23.41
CA SER A 275 6.07 -27.34 -22.86
C SER A 275 4.64 -27.85 -22.70
N GLN A 276 4.18 -28.70 -23.62
CA GLN A 276 2.88 -29.36 -23.53
C GLN A 276 2.79 -30.25 -22.28
N ARG A 277 3.84 -31.02 -21.93
CA ARG A 277 3.83 -31.84 -20.71
C ARG A 277 3.84 -31.00 -19.43
N VAL A 278 4.52 -29.86 -19.43
CA VAL A 278 4.49 -28.92 -18.31
C VAL A 278 3.10 -28.29 -18.16
N GLU A 279 2.44 -27.96 -19.28
CA GLU A 279 1.04 -27.48 -19.26
C GLU A 279 0.07 -28.55 -18.74
N GLU A 280 0.24 -29.82 -19.17
CA GLU A 280 -0.54 -30.94 -18.61
C GLU A 280 -0.32 -31.10 -17.10
N LEU A 281 0.91 -30.94 -16.61
CA LEU A 281 1.21 -30.95 -15.17
C LEU A 281 0.53 -29.79 -14.45
N ALA A 282 0.55 -28.59 -15.02
CA ALA A 282 -0.12 -27.42 -14.45
C ALA A 282 -1.63 -27.65 -14.32
N HIS A 283 -2.27 -28.19 -15.36
CA HIS A 283 -3.68 -28.56 -15.32
C HIS A 283 -3.97 -29.65 -14.28
N PHE A 284 -3.09 -30.64 -14.14
CA PHE A 284 -3.22 -31.67 -13.12
C PHE A 284 -3.13 -31.08 -11.71
N GLN A 285 -2.14 -30.23 -11.42
CA GLN A 285 -1.96 -29.63 -10.09
C GLN A 285 -3.10 -28.67 -9.72
N LEU A 286 -3.55 -27.85 -10.70
CA LEU A 286 -4.62 -26.88 -10.48
C LEU A 286 -6.00 -27.49 -10.40
N PHE A 287 -6.34 -28.46 -11.25
CA PHE A 287 -7.73 -28.93 -11.44
C PHE A 287 -7.90 -30.45 -11.26
N GLY A 288 -6.82 -31.20 -11.07
CA GLY A 288 -6.87 -32.67 -10.98
C GLY A 288 -7.17 -33.36 -12.32
N ILE A 289 -7.02 -32.65 -13.44
CA ILE A 289 -7.29 -33.20 -14.78
C ILE A 289 -6.18 -34.16 -15.17
N LYS A 290 -6.54 -35.39 -15.51
CA LYS A 290 -5.59 -36.35 -16.08
C LYS A 290 -5.32 -35.99 -17.53
N GLY A 291 -4.06 -35.66 -17.82
CA GLY A 291 -3.56 -35.42 -19.17
C GLY A 291 -3.31 -36.71 -19.94
N THR A 292 -2.60 -36.60 -21.07
CA THR A 292 -2.16 -37.76 -21.85
C THR A 292 -1.03 -38.51 -21.15
N TYR A 293 -0.23 -37.78 -20.37
CA TYR A 293 0.79 -38.34 -19.51
C TYR A 293 0.23 -38.65 -18.10
N GLU A 294 0.55 -39.84 -17.57
CA GLU A 294 0.08 -40.32 -16.27
C GLU A 294 0.87 -39.67 -15.11
N TRP A 295 0.71 -38.35 -14.97
CA TRP A 295 1.31 -37.56 -13.88
C TRP A 295 0.90 -38.06 -12.50
N ASP A 296 -0.29 -38.63 -12.36
CA ASP A 296 -0.73 -39.27 -11.12
C ASP A 296 0.21 -40.43 -10.75
N LYS A 297 0.59 -41.31 -11.69
CA LYS A 297 1.52 -42.41 -11.38
C LYS A 297 2.92 -41.93 -11.07
N VAL A 298 3.43 -40.94 -11.82
CA VAL A 298 4.75 -40.36 -11.55
C VAL A 298 4.75 -39.72 -10.17
N LEU A 299 3.79 -38.84 -9.90
CA LEU A 299 3.70 -38.16 -8.62
C LEU A 299 3.33 -39.10 -7.47
N TYR A 300 2.53 -40.16 -7.65
CA TYR A 300 2.26 -41.14 -6.58
C TYR A 300 3.44 -42.09 -6.34
N ALA A 301 4.20 -42.44 -7.38
CA ALA A 301 5.42 -43.23 -7.24
C ALA A 301 6.52 -42.42 -6.53
N THR A 302 6.53 -41.11 -6.73
CA THR A 302 7.49 -40.18 -6.14
C THR A 302 6.99 -39.58 -4.80
N PHE A 303 5.68 -39.46 -4.57
CA PHE A 303 5.09 -38.64 -3.50
C PHE A 303 3.76 -39.19 -2.91
N SER A 304 3.57 -39.01 -1.59
CA SER A 304 2.24 -38.98 -0.95
C SER A 304 1.76 -37.54 -0.80
N LEU A 305 0.95 -37.06 -1.76
CA LEU A 305 0.59 -35.64 -1.96
C LEU A 305 0.01 -34.89 -0.75
N ASN A 306 -0.60 -35.57 0.23
CA ASN A 306 -1.29 -34.90 1.34
C ASN A 306 -0.40 -34.47 2.52
N GLN A 307 0.91 -34.77 2.52
CA GLN A 307 1.82 -34.48 3.65
C GLN A 307 3.24 -34.05 3.22
N MET A 308 3.37 -33.46 2.02
CA MET A 308 4.67 -33.05 1.49
C MET A 308 5.17 -31.77 2.17
N THR A 309 6.42 -31.80 2.65
CA THR A 309 7.18 -30.60 3.04
C THR A 309 7.96 -30.06 1.84
N THR A 310 8.29 -28.76 1.84
CA THR A 310 9.12 -28.16 0.78
C THR A 310 10.48 -28.87 0.64
N GLY A 311 11.06 -29.34 1.74
CA GLY A 311 12.30 -30.13 1.71
C GLY A 311 12.17 -31.42 0.89
N ALA A 312 11.05 -32.13 1.01
CA ALA A 312 10.80 -33.33 0.20
C ALA A 312 10.69 -33.02 -1.29
N ILE A 313 10.05 -31.89 -1.65
CA ILE A 313 9.97 -31.43 -3.04
C ILE A 313 11.38 -31.16 -3.60
N ILE A 314 12.24 -30.50 -2.83
CA ILE A 314 13.64 -30.26 -3.21
C ILE A 314 14.36 -31.59 -3.49
N SER A 315 14.24 -32.57 -2.59
CA SER A 315 14.94 -33.86 -2.73
C SER A 315 14.52 -34.71 -3.92
N HIS A 316 13.27 -34.58 -4.38
CA HIS A 316 12.69 -35.37 -5.47
C HIS A 316 12.51 -34.59 -6.79
N LEU A 317 12.77 -33.29 -6.79
CA LEU A 317 12.76 -32.47 -8.01
C LEU A 317 13.60 -33.07 -9.15
N PRO A 318 14.81 -33.64 -8.92
CA PRO A 318 15.60 -34.28 -9.98
C PRO A 318 14.88 -35.43 -10.68
N GLU A 319 14.13 -36.25 -9.94
CA GLU A 319 13.41 -37.40 -10.49
C GLU A 319 12.30 -36.94 -11.45
N VAL A 320 11.58 -35.87 -11.08
CA VAL A 320 10.54 -35.25 -11.92
C VAL A 320 11.15 -34.57 -13.15
N TYR A 321 12.29 -33.90 -12.98
CA TYR A 321 13.01 -33.22 -14.06
C TYR A 321 13.52 -34.20 -15.12
N ASP A 322 14.08 -35.34 -14.70
CA ASP A 322 14.60 -36.39 -15.59
C ASP A 322 13.52 -36.99 -16.50
N HIS A 323 12.25 -37.01 -16.06
CA HIS A 323 11.13 -37.45 -16.91
C HIS A 323 10.82 -36.51 -18.09
N LEU A 324 11.30 -35.26 -18.04
CA LEU A 324 10.98 -34.21 -19.00
C LEU A 324 12.18 -33.79 -19.86
N VAL A 325 13.38 -33.72 -19.30
CA VAL A 325 14.57 -33.18 -19.97
C VAL A 325 14.93 -33.91 -21.29
N HIS A 326 14.53 -35.17 -21.43
CA HIS A 326 14.79 -35.97 -22.63
C HIS A 326 13.83 -35.71 -23.80
N LEU A 327 12.87 -34.80 -23.65
CA LEU A 327 11.89 -34.51 -24.69
C LEU A 327 12.42 -33.53 -25.74
N PRO A 328 11.99 -33.68 -27.01
CA PRO A 328 12.42 -32.79 -28.07
C PRO A 328 11.80 -31.39 -27.93
N GLY A 329 12.64 -30.36 -27.99
CA GLY A 329 12.26 -28.94 -28.04
C GLY A 329 12.89 -28.10 -26.92
N THR A 330 13.02 -26.79 -27.16
CA THR A 330 13.45 -25.82 -26.13
C THR A 330 12.26 -25.46 -25.24
N TYR A 331 12.43 -25.47 -23.92
CA TYR A 331 11.33 -25.13 -23.01
C TYR A 331 10.79 -23.71 -23.31
N VAL A 332 9.48 -23.60 -23.46
CA VAL A 332 8.77 -22.33 -23.56
C VAL A 332 7.66 -22.34 -22.53
N ARG A 333 7.69 -21.37 -21.63
CA ARG A 333 6.77 -21.29 -20.51
C ARG A 333 5.30 -21.21 -20.96
N PRO A 334 4.43 -22.16 -20.56
CA PRO A 334 3.02 -22.16 -20.97
C PRO A 334 2.24 -20.93 -20.49
N PRO A 335 1.18 -20.48 -21.19
CA PRO A 335 0.37 -19.32 -20.79
C PRO A 335 -0.24 -19.44 -19.40
N LEU A 336 -0.68 -20.64 -19.02
CA LEU A 336 -1.22 -20.92 -17.69
C LEU A 336 -0.19 -20.62 -16.59
N MET A 337 1.09 -20.95 -16.82
CA MET A 337 2.19 -20.63 -15.89
C MET A 337 2.44 -19.12 -15.77
N ASN A 338 2.24 -18.36 -16.86
CA ASN A 338 2.36 -16.91 -16.82
C ASN A 338 1.23 -16.26 -16.01
N LEU A 339 0.03 -16.85 -16.01
CA LEU A 339 -1.05 -16.43 -15.13
C LEU A 339 -0.73 -16.68 -13.65
N LEU A 340 -0.24 -17.89 -13.33
CA LEU A 340 0.04 -18.28 -11.94
C LEU A 340 1.19 -17.48 -11.31
N GLY A 341 2.11 -16.95 -12.12
CA GLY A 341 3.22 -16.17 -11.62
C GLY A 341 4.56 -16.90 -11.61
N LYS A 342 5.58 -16.33 -10.95
CA LYS A 342 6.92 -16.92 -10.76
C LYS A 342 7.36 -16.79 -9.30
N HIS A 343 8.23 -17.69 -8.84
CA HIS A 343 8.97 -17.49 -7.60
C HIS A 343 10.18 -16.59 -7.86
N ASP A 344 10.30 -15.48 -7.12
CA ASP A 344 11.49 -14.63 -7.14
C ASP A 344 12.34 -14.85 -5.88
N PHE A 345 13.11 -15.94 -5.89
CA PHE A 345 13.92 -16.32 -4.73
C PHE A 345 15.03 -15.30 -4.37
N ASN A 346 15.48 -14.49 -5.32
CA ASN A 346 16.53 -13.51 -5.09
C ASN A 346 15.98 -12.30 -4.33
N ARG A 347 14.84 -11.76 -4.78
CA ARG A 347 14.16 -10.65 -4.10
C ARG A 347 13.64 -11.07 -2.72
N THR A 348 13.09 -12.29 -2.60
CA THR A 348 12.66 -12.82 -1.29
C THR A 348 13.82 -12.98 -0.32
N ALA A 349 15.00 -13.42 -0.79
CA ALA A 349 16.16 -13.60 0.09
C ALA A 349 16.65 -12.27 0.70
N ILE A 350 16.66 -11.19 -0.10
CA ILE A 350 17.01 -9.85 0.37
C ILE A 350 16.02 -9.36 1.44
N GLU A 351 14.72 -9.54 1.19
CA GLU A 351 13.68 -9.06 2.13
C GLU A 351 13.65 -9.90 3.42
N ILE A 352 13.88 -11.22 3.35
CA ILE A 352 14.04 -12.09 4.52
C ILE A 352 15.26 -11.64 5.35
N GLU A 353 16.39 -11.32 4.72
CA GLU A 353 17.58 -10.85 5.43
C GLU A 353 17.37 -9.48 6.09
N LYS A 354 16.67 -8.57 5.40
CA LYS A 354 16.26 -7.28 5.95
C LYS A 354 15.31 -7.43 7.14
N LYS A 355 14.33 -8.34 7.03
CA LYS A 355 13.42 -8.66 8.14
C LYS A 355 14.18 -9.23 9.33
N ARG A 356 15.09 -10.20 9.11
CA ARG A 356 15.98 -10.74 10.15
C ARG A 356 16.80 -9.66 10.84
N HIS A 357 17.30 -8.67 10.09
CA HIS A 357 18.03 -7.55 10.66
C HIS A 357 17.14 -6.68 11.57
N GLN A 358 15.91 -6.39 11.14
CA GLN A 358 14.93 -5.62 11.92
C GLN A 358 14.53 -6.36 13.20
N THR A 359 14.15 -7.64 13.10
CA THR A 359 13.79 -8.48 14.24
C THR A 359 14.96 -8.60 15.22
N LYS A 360 16.21 -8.68 14.72
CA LYS A 360 17.42 -8.66 15.54
C LYS A 360 17.56 -7.34 16.32
N GLU A 361 17.44 -6.19 15.65
CA GLU A 361 17.56 -4.89 16.30
C GLU A 361 16.49 -4.67 17.36
N GLU A 362 15.26 -5.08 17.07
CA GLU A 362 14.13 -5.00 18.00
C GLU A 362 14.33 -5.92 19.22
N PHE A 363 14.81 -7.14 19.01
CA PHE A 363 15.18 -8.06 20.09
C PHE A 363 16.29 -7.50 20.98
N ILE A 364 17.35 -6.93 20.39
CA ILE A 364 18.45 -6.30 21.15
C ILE A 364 17.93 -5.11 21.96
N PHE A 365 17.07 -4.28 21.36
CA PHE A 365 16.51 -3.11 22.01
C PHE A 365 15.65 -3.48 23.23
N GLN A 366 14.77 -4.48 23.11
CA GLN A 366 13.94 -4.94 24.21
C GLN A 366 14.76 -5.57 25.33
N LEU A 367 15.85 -6.28 24.98
CA LEU A 367 16.77 -6.86 25.97
C LEU A 367 17.52 -5.77 26.75
N LEU A 368 17.99 -4.71 26.08
CA LEU A 368 18.60 -3.55 26.74
C LEU A 368 17.62 -2.82 27.66
N ARG A 369 16.35 -2.69 27.25
CA ARG A 369 15.30 -2.09 28.08
C ARG A 369 15.02 -2.89 29.35
N LEU A 370 14.98 -4.22 29.25
CA LEU A 370 14.84 -5.12 30.39
C LEU A 370 16.03 -4.94 31.35
N GLN A 371 17.26 -4.95 30.83
CA GLN A 371 18.48 -4.81 31.62
C GLN A 371 18.53 -3.47 32.38
N LYS A 372 18.15 -2.37 31.71
CA LYS A 372 18.06 -1.06 32.35
C LYS A 372 17.00 -1.02 33.45
N SER A 373 15.83 -1.64 33.23
CA SER A 373 14.79 -1.72 34.25
C SER A 373 15.20 -2.52 35.50
N LEU A 374 16.10 -3.49 35.33
CA LEU A 374 16.67 -4.27 36.44
C LEU A 374 17.73 -3.46 37.21
N GLN A 375 18.55 -2.69 36.50
CA GLN A 375 19.51 -1.76 37.12
C GLN A 375 18.81 -0.67 37.92
N ASP A 376 17.78 -0.02 37.35
CA ASP A 376 17.02 1.04 38.02
C ASP A 376 16.31 0.53 39.28
N LYS A 377 15.90 -0.76 39.31
CA LYS A 377 15.32 -1.41 40.50
C LYS A 377 16.36 -1.70 41.59
N GLN A 378 17.56 -2.13 41.21
CA GLN A 378 18.65 -2.35 42.18
C GLN A 378 19.13 -1.04 42.81
N GLU A 379 19.13 0.06 42.06
CA GLU A 379 19.45 1.41 42.56
C GLU A 379 18.37 1.94 43.53
N GLN A 380 17.08 1.66 43.28
CA GLN A 380 15.99 2.06 44.18
C GLN A 380 15.95 1.24 45.49
N GLU A 381 16.37 -0.02 45.47
CA GLU A 381 16.48 -0.85 46.68
C GLU A 381 17.69 -0.47 47.56
N THR A 382 18.75 0.09 46.97
CA THR A 382 19.91 0.57 47.72
C THR A 382 19.69 1.93 48.41
N GLU A 383 18.75 2.76 47.95
CA GLU A 383 18.43 4.05 48.59
C GLU A 383 17.49 3.95 49.80
N THR A 384 16.85 2.80 50.03
CA THR A 384 15.84 2.62 51.10
C THR A 384 16.25 1.67 52.24
N GLY A 385 17.46 1.10 52.21
CA GLY A 385 17.93 0.13 53.21
C GLY A 385 19.31 0.48 53.81
N SER A 386 19.38 0.51 55.14
CA SER A 386 20.56 0.79 55.96
C SER A 386 21.84 0.04 55.58
N GLU A 387 22.98 0.73 55.75
CA GLU A 387 24.35 0.23 55.66
C GLU A 387 24.56 -1.15 56.34
N SER A 388 25.01 -2.13 55.56
CA SER A 388 26.01 -3.09 56.04
C SER A 388 26.87 -3.65 54.89
N SER A 389 28.11 -3.16 54.84
CA SER A 389 29.36 -3.83 54.46
C SER A 389 29.49 -4.56 53.10
N SER A 390 30.28 -3.92 52.24
CA SER A 390 31.47 -4.46 51.54
C SER A 390 31.33 -5.68 50.62
N SER A 391 31.13 -5.42 49.33
CA SER A 391 32.01 -5.88 48.25
C SER A 391 31.63 -5.18 46.94
N ALA A 392 31.95 -3.90 46.85
CA ALA A 392 31.96 -3.20 45.58
C ALA A 392 33.26 -3.58 44.85
N ASP A 393 33.23 -4.71 44.14
CA ASP A 393 34.11 -4.97 42.99
C ASP A 393 33.65 -6.24 42.25
N GLN A 394 33.42 -6.07 40.95
CA GLN A 394 33.33 -7.11 39.91
C GLN A 394 32.14 -8.09 39.92
N SER A 395 31.06 -7.71 39.22
CA SER A 395 30.24 -8.66 38.46
C SER A 395 30.35 -8.35 36.97
N LEU A 396 31.55 -8.57 36.44
CA LEU A 396 31.77 -8.81 35.01
C LEU A 396 31.11 -10.17 34.72
N ILE A 397 30.15 -10.22 33.79
CA ILE A 397 29.53 -11.47 33.36
C ILE A 397 30.62 -12.33 32.69
N LEU A 398 31.17 -13.26 33.46
CA LEU A 398 32.06 -14.32 32.98
C LEU A 398 31.17 -15.43 32.43
N LEU A 399 31.16 -15.60 31.10
CA LEU A 399 30.58 -16.78 30.46
C LEU A 399 31.42 -18.00 30.85
N THR A 400 30.95 -18.81 31.80
CA THR A 400 31.54 -20.13 32.05
C THR A 400 30.90 -21.17 31.13
N ASP A 401 31.74 -21.81 30.33
CA ASP A 401 31.43 -23.00 29.54
C ASP A 401 30.90 -24.13 30.44
N GLY A 402 29.67 -24.59 30.21
CA GLY A 402 29.07 -25.65 31.01
C GLY A 402 27.69 -26.11 30.51
N THR A 403 27.72 -27.01 29.53
CA THR A 403 26.76 -28.08 29.20
C THR A 403 25.30 -27.95 29.69
N ASN A 404 24.43 -27.58 28.75
CA ASN A 404 22.95 -27.48 28.71
C ASN A 404 22.44 -26.03 28.70
N GLU A 405 22.39 -25.47 27.48
CA GLU A 405 22.21 -24.04 27.20
C GLU A 405 20.78 -23.53 27.48
N ASP A 406 19.76 -24.39 27.39
CA ASP A 406 18.35 -23.99 27.59
C ASP A 406 17.99 -23.70 29.06
N ASP A 407 18.53 -24.47 30.00
CA ASP A 407 18.29 -24.28 31.44
C ASP A 407 19.17 -23.17 32.01
N ALA A 408 20.38 -22.97 31.48
CA ALA A 408 21.28 -21.89 31.90
C ALA A 408 20.70 -20.51 31.55
N LEU A 409 20.09 -20.34 30.37
CA LEU A 409 19.47 -19.09 29.91
C LEU A 409 18.20 -18.74 30.69
N ARG A 410 17.35 -19.74 30.98
CA ARG A 410 16.18 -19.55 31.85
C ARG A 410 16.59 -19.20 33.28
N ASN A 411 17.64 -19.85 33.81
CA ASN A 411 18.13 -19.61 35.15
C ASN A 411 18.87 -18.27 35.31
N MET A 412 19.50 -17.76 34.24
CA MET A 412 20.18 -16.44 34.28
C MET A 412 19.18 -15.27 34.33
N ILE A 413 18.00 -15.41 33.71
CA ILE A 413 16.95 -14.38 33.74
C ILE A 413 16.13 -14.43 35.04
N THR A 414 16.06 -15.59 35.70
CA THR A 414 15.34 -15.76 36.98
C THR A 414 16.20 -15.45 38.21
N LEU A 415 17.52 -15.57 38.16
CA LEU A 415 18.42 -15.24 39.28
C LEU A 415 18.40 -13.75 39.65
N ASP A 416 18.19 -12.85 38.68
CA ASP A 416 18.08 -11.39 38.90
C ASP A 416 16.63 -10.88 39.00
N ASN A 417 15.63 -11.78 38.98
CA ASN A 417 14.23 -11.42 39.12
C ASN A 417 13.47 -12.51 39.89
N PRO A 418 13.42 -12.44 41.24
CA PRO A 418 12.79 -13.49 42.04
C PRO A 418 11.28 -13.64 41.82
N ASN A 419 10.63 -12.79 41.01
CA ASN A 419 9.20 -12.86 40.65
C ASN A 419 8.87 -12.50 39.17
N GLY A 420 9.77 -12.72 38.20
CA GLY A 420 9.69 -12.09 36.88
C GLY A 420 9.07 -12.87 35.71
N GLU A 421 7.85 -12.56 35.32
CA GLU A 421 7.34 -12.90 33.98
C GLU A 421 8.04 -12.03 32.90
N LEU A 422 8.50 -12.67 31.81
CA LEU A 422 9.06 -11.97 30.65
C LEU A 422 7.99 -11.12 29.96
N PRO A 423 8.29 -9.90 29.47
CA PRO A 423 7.35 -9.10 28.69
C PRO A 423 6.81 -9.88 27.48
N GLU A 424 5.50 -9.82 27.24
CA GLU A 424 4.84 -10.54 26.13
C GLU A 424 5.47 -10.23 24.76
N GLU A 425 5.92 -8.99 24.56
CA GLU A 425 6.63 -8.53 23.35
C GLU A 425 7.93 -9.31 23.11
N LEU A 426 8.72 -9.55 24.17
CA LEU A 426 9.97 -10.30 24.06
C LEU A 426 9.69 -11.79 23.79
N VAL A 427 8.62 -12.34 24.38
CA VAL A 427 8.20 -13.73 24.13
C VAL A 427 7.75 -13.92 22.68
N SER A 428 7.02 -12.95 22.11
CA SER A 428 6.66 -12.98 20.68
C SER A 428 7.87 -12.90 19.76
N LEU A 429 8.84 -12.04 20.06
CA LEU A 429 10.08 -11.90 19.28
C LEU A 429 10.96 -13.14 19.37
N ILE A 430 11.06 -13.74 20.57
CA ILE A 430 11.78 -15.01 20.76
C ILE A 430 11.17 -16.10 19.88
N LYS A 431 9.84 -16.19 19.86
CA LYS A 431 9.14 -17.16 19.04
C LYS A 431 9.34 -16.90 17.55
N GLU A 432 9.28 -15.65 17.09
CA GLU A 432 9.54 -15.29 15.70
C GLU A 432 10.98 -15.61 15.26
N ILE A 433 11.97 -15.34 16.12
CA ILE A 433 13.39 -15.65 15.86
C ILE A 433 13.61 -17.18 15.84
N GLN A 434 12.99 -17.92 16.74
CA GLN A 434 13.08 -19.39 16.77
C GLN A 434 12.38 -20.02 15.56
N ASP A 435 11.24 -19.51 15.14
CA ASP A 435 10.52 -19.99 13.96
C ASP A 435 11.34 -19.76 12.67
N ASP A 436 12.15 -18.70 12.60
CA ASP A 436 12.95 -18.34 11.41
C ASP A 436 14.38 -18.92 11.40
N LEU A 437 15.06 -18.95 12.55
CA LEU A 437 16.48 -19.37 12.66
C LEU A 437 16.68 -20.70 13.40
N GLY A 438 15.62 -21.29 13.96
CA GLY A 438 15.66 -22.50 14.78
C GLY A 438 16.04 -22.22 16.24
N ASP A 439 17.14 -21.48 16.44
CA ASP A 439 17.66 -21.10 17.76
C ASP A 439 17.98 -19.61 17.84
N ILE A 440 18.05 -19.04 19.04
CA ILE A 440 18.44 -17.63 19.23
C ILE A 440 19.97 -17.52 19.10
N PRO A 441 20.50 -16.76 18.11
CA PRO A 441 21.94 -16.67 17.93
C PRO A 441 22.65 -16.00 19.11
N LYS A 442 23.73 -16.62 19.61
CA LYS A 442 24.59 -16.06 20.70
C LYS A 442 25.09 -14.63 20.40
N SER A 443 25.23 -14.29 19.12
CA SER A 443 25.63 -12.96 18.65
C SER A 443 24.63 -11.85 19.01
N TYR A 444 23.35 -12.17 19.22
CA TYR A 444 22.31 -11.21 19.58
C TYR A 444 22.49 -10.74 21.03
N PHE A 445 22.81 -11.67 21.94
CA PHE A 445 23.12 -11.37 23.34
C PHE A 445 24.45 -10.63 23.51
N SER A 446 25.50 -11.05 22.77
CA SER A 446 26.79 -10.34 22.83
C SER A 446 26.70 -8.90 22.30
N ALA A 447 25.79 -8.64 21.34
CA ALA A 447 25.55 -7.29 20.83
C ALA A 447 24.89 -6.38 21.88
N ALA A 448 23.90 -6.90 22.64
CA ALA A 448 23.31 -6.18 23.77
C ALA A 448 24.34 -5.90 24.87
N SER A 449 25.15 -6.90 25.23
CA SER A 449 26.18 -6.76 26.27
C SER A 449 27.33 -5.83 25.86
N GLY A 450 27.71 -5.83 24.57
CA GLY A 450 28.72 -4.90 24.03
C GLY A 450 28.27 -3.42 24.01
N ILE A 451 26.96 -3.18 23.93
CA ILE A 451 26.37 -1.83 24.06
C ILE A 451 26.36 -1.40 25.53
N ALA A 452 26.05 -2.31 26.46
CA ALA A 452 26.11 -2.06 27.91
C ALA A 452 27.56 -1.85 28.45
N GLY A 453 28.56 -2.52 27.87
CA GLY A 453 29.98 -2.37 28.23
C GLY A 453 30.62 -1.04 27.80
N ARG A 454 29.96 -0.28 26.92
CA ARG A 454 30.30 1.13 26.67
C ARG A 454 29.48 2.00 27.61
N GLY A 455 29.94 2.02 28.86
CA GLY A 455 29.40 2.87 29.91
C GLY A 455 29.26 4.31 29.45
N VAL A 456 28.15 4.90 29.90
CA VAL A 456 27.83 6.32 29.89
C VAL A 456 28.92 7.06 30.69
N THR A 457 30.03 7.35 30.03
CA THR A 457 31.02 8.35 30.45
C THR A 457 31.63 8.99 29.21
N GLN A 458 31.12 10.14 28.81
CA GLN A 458 31.90 11.11 28.03
C GLN A 458 31.88 12.45 28.76
N ASN A 459 32.77 12.57 29.76
CA ASN A 459 33.48 13.81 29.98
C ASN A 459 34.45 13.98 28.81
N ALA A 460 34.21 14.98 27.97
CA ALA A 460 35.16 15.42 26.96
C ALA A 460 36.04 16.53 27.54
N GLU A 461 37.26 16.20 27.94
CA GLU A 461 38.36 17.17 28.06
C GLU A 461 39.43 16.90 26.98
N ALA A 462 39.56 17.88 26.09
CA ALA A 462 40.77 18.36 25.40
C ALA A 462 41.64 17.41 24.53
N GLY A 463 41.23 17.25 23.26
CA GLY A 463 42.05 17.37 22.03
C GLY A 463 42.92 16.18 21.57
N PRO A 464 43.44 16.14 20.32
CA PRO A 464 43.15 16.94 19.12
C PRO A 464 42.94 16.08 17.84
N SER A 465 41.87 16.35 17.07
CA SER A 465 41.87 16.29 15.59
C SER A 465 40.49 16.69 15.09
N ALA A 466 40.34 18.01 14.94
CA ALA A 466 39.29 18.60 14.14
C ALA A 466 39.63 18.35 12.66
N GLU A 467 39.24 17.20 12.13
CA GLU A 467 39.03 16.96 10.71
C GLU A 467 38.36 15.58 10.59
N GLU A 468 37.35 15.46 9.71
CA GLU A 468 36.54 14.26 9.44
C GLU A 468 35.22 14.09 10.22
N ASN A 469 34.34 15.09 10.09
CA ASN A 469 32.97 14.85 9.60
C ASN A 469 32.32 16.19 9.19
N ARG A 470 32.86 16.81 8.15
CA ARG A 470 32.17 17.87 7.40
C ARG A 470 31.53 17.24 6.16
N ASN A 471 30.39 16.59 6.37
CA ASN A 471 29.44 16.36 5.28
C ASN A 471 28.16 17.17 5.59
N GLY A 472 28.14 18.40 5.07
CA GLY A 472 26.93 18.96 4.45
C GLY A 472 25.85 19.68 5.28
N SER A 473 26.11 20.22 6.47
CA SER A 473 25.09 21.03 7.18
C SER A 473 25.19 22.52 6.77
N ASN A 474 24.21 23.02 6.01
CA ASN A 474 24.10 24.46 5.69
C ASN A 474 23.83 25.27 6.98
N CYS A 475 24.79 26.09 7.40
CA CYS A 475 24.62 27.04 8.50
C CYS A 475 24.02 28.34 7.97
N ILE A 476 22.82 28.70 8.45
CA ILE A 476 22.10 29.92 8.07
C ILE A 476 22.18 30.92 9.21
N HIS A 477 22.48 32.17 8.90
CA HIS A 477 22.58 33.23 9.90
C HIS A 477 21.30 34.07 9.93
N PHE A 478 20.76 34.29 11.13
CA PHE A 478 19.61 35.18 11.36
C PHE A 478 19.97 36.37 12.25
N ASP A 479 19.24 37.47 12.02
CA ASP A 479 19.31 38.66 12.84
C ASP A 479 18.39 38.49 14.06
N GLU A 480 18.85 38.95 15.22
CA GLU A 480 18.06 38.94 16.46
C GLU A 480 17.68 40.36 16.86
N TRP A 481 16.43 40.57 17.25
CA TRP A 481 15.98 41.88 17.71
C TRP A 481 16.37 42.11 19.18
N ASP A 482 17.00 43.25 19.44
CA ASP A 482 17.34 43.68 20.79
C ASP A 482 16.48 44.90 21.16
N TYR A 483 15.47 44.68 22.00
CA TYR A 483 14.53 45.74 22.41
C TYR A 483 15.21 46.86 23.20
N ARG A 484 16.27 46.54 23.96
CA ARG A 484 17.02 47.54 24.76
C ARG A 484 17.79 48.50 23.87
N ARG A 485 18.17 48.06 22.67
CA ARG A 485 18.89 48.85 21.67
C ARG A 485 17.98 49.40 20.57
N ASN A 486 16.72 48.97 20.54
CA ASN A 486 15.76 49.26 19.48
C ASN A 486 16.33 48.97 18.08
N GLY A 487 17.03 47.84 17.93
CA GLY A 487 17.73 47.51 16.70
C GLY A 487 18.13 46.03 16.60
N TYR A 488 18.47 45.59 15.38
CA TYR A 488 18.88 44.21 15.11
C TYR A 488 20.36 43.97 15.40
N ARG A 489 20.66 42.86 16.04
CA ARG A 489 22.00 42.25 16.09
C ARG A 489 22.16 41.40 14.83
N LYS A 490 23.00 41.87 13.91
CA LYS A 490 23.19 41.24 12.59
C LYS A 490 23.92 39.91 12.69
N ARG A 491 23.44 38.90 11.94
CA ARG A 491 24.03 37.55 11.83
C ARG A 491 24.36 36.92 13.20
N TRP A 492 23.51 37.20 14.18
CA TRP A 492 23.76 36.88 15.57
C TRP A 492 23.47 35.43 15.90
N CYS A 493 22.41 34.88 15.29
CA CYS A 493 21.99 33.50 15.48
C CYS A 493 22.50 32.61 14.35
N GLN A 494 23.04 31.44 14.70
CA GLN A 494 23.46 30.39 13.78
C GLN A 494 22.46 29.25 13.82
N LEU A 495 21.83 28.97 12.69
CA LEU A 495 20.78 27.96 12.54
C LEU A 495 21.26 26.82 11.62
N TYR A 496 21.10 25.59 12.09
CA TYR A 496 21.46 24.37 11.39
C TYR A 496 20.22 23.58 11.04
N GLU A 497 20.05 23.26 9.77
CA GLU A 497 19.01 22.35 9.31
C GLU A 497 19.47 20.90 9.47
N LYS A 498 18.60 20.06 10.02
CA LYS A 498 18.84 18.63 10.23
C LYS A 498 17.60 17.85 9.82
N GLN A 499 17.81 16.61 9.37
CA GLN A 499 16.72 15.65 9.22
C GLN A 499 16.66 14.74 10.44
N LEU A 500 15.45 14.38 10.85
CA LEU A 500 15.28 13.42 11.93
C LEU A 500 15.51 12.00 11.40
N PRO A 501 16.20 11.14 12.17
CA PRO A 501 16.28 9.73 11.84
C PRO A 501 14.88 9.12 11.88
N VAL A 502 14.70 7.99 11.22
CA VAL A 502 13.43 7.27 11.16
C VAL A 502 13.37 6.31 12.34
N LEU A 503 12.38 6.45 13.24
CA LEU A 503 12.19 5.57 14.40
C LEU A 503 10.87 4.80 14.27
N GLN A 504 10.95 3.48 14.36
CA GLN A 504 9.77 2.63 14.40
C GLN A 504 9.17 2.66 15.81
N SER A 505 7.90 3.07 15.90
CA SER A 505 7.15 3.11 17.16
C SER A 505 5.65 3.05 16.85
N THR A 506 4.90 2.43 17.76
CA THR A 506 3.44 2.31 17.69
C THR A 506 2.71 3.57 18.14
N PHE A 507 3.40 4.62 18.56
CA PHE A 507 2.79 5.83 19.14
C PHE A 507 1.78 6.52 18.21
N VAL A 508 2.09 6.70 16.92
CA VAL A 508 1.13 7.28 15.96
C VAL A 508 -0.11 6.40 15.83
N SER A 509 0.07 5.10 15.64
CA SER A 509 -1.04 4.15 15.47
C SER A 509 -1.92 4.07 16.73
N SER A 510 -1.32 4.02 17.92
CA SER A 510 -2.05 3.99 19.19
C SER A 510 -2.80 5.30 19.44
N THR A 511 -2.23 6.44 19.04
CA THR A 511 -2.91 7.74 19.10
C THR A 511 -4.13 7.77 18.19
N LEU A 512 -4.00 7.30 16.94
CA LEU A 512 -5.11 7.24 15.99
C LEU A 512 -6.23 6.31 16.47
N GLU A 513 -5.89 5.19 17.13
CA GLU A 513 -6.88 4.30 17.75
C GLU A 513 -7.57 4.95 18.95
N LYS A 514 -6.78 5.52 19.87
CA LYS A 514 -7.27 6.21 21.08
C LYS A 514 -8.28 7.31 20.73
N HIS A 515 -8.00 8.10 19.70
CA HIS A 515 -8.82 9.23 19.28
C HIS A 515 -9.68 8.95 18.03
N ARG A 516 -9.91 7.68 17.68
CA ARG A 516 -10.69 7.28 16.48
C ARG A 516 -12.07 7.92 16.41
N GLY A 517 -12.76 8.03 17.54
CA GLY A 517 -14.08 8.66 17.62
C GLY A 517 -14.05 10.16 17.32
N LEU A 518 -13.00 10.85 17.75
CA LEU A 518 -12.76 12.27 17.47
C LEU A 518 -12.39 12.46 15.99
N LEU A 519 -11.48 11.63 15.46
CA LEU A 519 -11.08 11.62 14.05
C LEU A 519 -12.26 11.43 13.10
N LEU A 520 -13.20 10.53 13.41
CA LEU A 520 -14.42 10.34 12.62
C LEU A 520 -15.29 11.60 12.57
N LYS A 521 -15.40 12.34 13.68
CA LYS A 521 -16.15 13.61 13.73
C LYS A 521 -15.44 14.70 12.93
N LEU A 522 -14.12 14.79 13.06
CA LEU A 522 -13.31 15.77 12.37
C LEU A 522 -13.25 15.52 10.88
N ARG A 523 -13.09 14.26 10.47
CA ARG A 523 -13.15 13.83 9.09
C ARG A 523 -14.44 14.31 8.44
N ARG A 524 -15.60 14.10 9.08
CA ARG A 524 -16.88 14.62 8.57
C ARG A 524 -16.89 16.14 8.48
N GLN A 525 -16.37 16.86 9.48
CA GLN A 525 -16.34 18.33 9.46
C GLN A 525 -15.41 18.88 8.38
N PHE A 526 -14.25 18.28 8.16
CA PHE A 526 -13.31 18.66 7.12
C PHE A 526 -13.74 18.20 5.72
N GLU A 527 -14.39 17.04 5.58
CA GLU A 527 -15.04 16.62 4.33
C GLU A 527 -16.16 17.60 3.92
N LEU A 528 -16.92 18.14 4.88
CA LEU A 528 -17.91 19.20 4.61
C LEU A 528 -17.27 20.55 4.23
N MET A 529 -16.02 20.80 4.67
CA MET A 529 -15.25 21.99 4.31
C MET A 529 -14.39 21.81 3.05
N ARG A 530 -14.19 20.56 2.62
CA ARG A 530 -13.48 20.21 1.40
C ARG A 530 -14.27 20.83 0.26
N THR A 531 -13.62 21.67 -0.53
CA THR A 531 -14.24 22.34 -1.66
C THR A 531 -14.91 21.29 -2.54
N SER A 532 -16.22 21.24 -2.47
CA SER A 532 -17.05 20.55 -3.44
C SER A 532 -17.40 21.56 -4.52
N GLU A 533 -17.28 21.13 -5.77
CA GLU A 533 -17.95 21.78 -6.88
C GLU A 533 -19.44 21.84 -6.52
N ARG A 534 -19.91 23.00 -6.06
CA ARG A 534 -21.31 23.15 -5.66
C ARG A 534 -22.06 23.79 -6.81
N PHE A 535 -23.09 23.10 -7.25
CA PHE A 535 -24.11 23.65 -8.11
C PHE A 535 -24.92 24.66 -7.32
N VAL A 536 -24.67 25.95 -7.56
CA VAL A 536 -25.49 27.01 -6.99
C VAL A 536 -26.71 27.16 -7.90
N ARG A 537 -27.86 26.82 -7.34
CA ARG A 537 -29.18 26.81 -8.00
C ARG A 537 -29.81 28.21 -8.02
N ARG A 538 -30.88 28.38 -8.80
CA ARG A 538 -31.62 29.65 -8.95
C ARG A 538 -30.70 30.84 -9.24
N GLN A 539 -29.87 30.71 -10.28
CA GLN A 539 -29.03 31.78 -10.80
C GLN A 539 -29.63 32.37 -12.07
N ARG A 540 -29.35 33.64 -12.36
CA ARG A 540 -29.81 34.30 -13.60
C ARG A 540 -29.08 33.78 -14.84
N GLU A 541 -27.86 33.29 -14.66
CA GLU A 541 -26.98 32.76 -15.69
C GLU A 541 -26.18 31.60 -15.09
N GLY A 542 -25.90 30.57 -15.88
CA GLY A 542 -25.20 29.37 -15.40
C GLY A 542 -24.88 28.37 -16.52
N ASP A 543 -24.20 27.30 -16.14
CA ASP A 543 -23.68 26.26 -17.04
C ASP A 543 -24.77 25.27 -17.46
N ASP A 544 -25.85 25.15 -16.67
CA ASP A 544 -27.00 24.29 -16.95
C ASP A 544 -28.32 24.92 -16.46
N LEU A 545 -29.46 24.30 -16.80
CA LEU A 545 -30.80 24.73 -16.43
C LEU A 545 -31.24 24.14 -15.08
N ASP A 546 -31.82 24.98 -14.22
CA ASP A 546 -32.41 24.56 -12.95
C ASP A 546 -33.86 24.14 -13.18
N LEU A 547 -34.09 22.83 -13.36
CA LEU A 547 -35.42 22.29 -13.66
C LEU A 547 -36.45 22.65 -12.59
N ASP A 548 -36.06 22.69 -11.32
CA ASP A 548 -36.98 23.04 -10.23
C ASP A 548 -37.41 24.51 -10.35
N ALA A 549 -36.47 25.42 -10.60
CA ALA A 549 -36.75 26.84 -10.81
C ALA A 549 -37.60 27.10 -12.07
N ILE A 550 -37.39 26.31 -13.13
CA ILE A 550 -38.17 26.40 -14.37
C ILE A 550 -39.60 25.90 -14.16
N VAL A 551 -39.78 24.80 -13.44
CA VAL A 551 -41.11 24.27 -13.10
C VAL A 551 -41.87 25.28 -12.23
N GLU A 552 -41.21 25.86 -11.23
CA GLU A 552 -41.75 26.91 -10.36
C GLU A 552 -42.13 28.16 -11.17
N ALA A 553 -41.22 28.68 -12.00
CA ALA A 553 -41.49 29.82 -12.88
C ALA A 553 -42.64 29.56 -13.86
N ARG A 554 -42.77 28.32 -14.37
CA ARG A 554 -43.89 27.94 -15.25
C ARG A 554 -45.21 27.84 -14.48
N GLY A 555 -45.16 27.42 -13.23
CA GLY A 555 -46.28 27.44 -12.28
C GLY A 555 -46.75 28.86 -12.00
N ASP A 556 -45.83 29.75 -11.61
CA ASP A 556 -46.09 31.17 -11.35
C ASP A 556 -46.68 31.87 -12.58
N GLN A 557 -46.10 31.62 -13.75
CA GLN A 557 -46.61 32.17 -15.01
C GLN A 557 -48.05 31.73 -15.30
N ARG A 558 -48.41 30.47 -15.00
CA ARG A 558 -49.80 29.98 -15.14
C ARG A 558 -50.72 30.55 -14.07
N ALA A 559 -50.21 30.86 -12.89
CA ALA A 559 -50.95 31.50 -11.81
C ALA A 559 -51.09 33.03 -11.99
N GLY A 560 -50.49 33.62 -13.03
CA GLY A 560 -50.50 35.06 -13.27
C GLY A 560 -49.52 35.85 -12.39
N ILE A 561 -48.61 35.16 -11.71
CA ILE A 561 -47.53 35.74 -10.90
C ILE A 561 -46.32 35.97 -11.82
N SER A 562 -45.60 37.07 -11.63
CA SER A 562 -44.39 37.34 -12.41
C SER A 562 -43.32 36.27 -12.11
N PRO A 563 -42.89 35.49 -13.12
CA PRO A 563 -41.95 34.40 -12.89
C PRO A 563 -40.54 34.92 -12.60
N SER A 564 -39.81 34.18 -11.78
CA SER A 564 -38.40 34.45 -11.48
C SER A 564 -37.52 34.27 -12.72
N ASP A 565 -36.57 35.17 -12.91
CA ASP A 565 -35.54 35.15 -13.98
C ASP A 565 -34.32 34.29 -13.61
N LYS A 566 -34.35 33.65 -12.43
CA LYS A 566 -33.27 32.83 -11.87
C LYS A 566 -33.44 31.35 -12.25
N LEU A 567 -33.25 31.02 -13.53
CA LEU A 567 -33.57 29.70 -14.10
C LEU A 567 -32.37 28.76 -14.28
N PHE A 568 -31.17 29.16 -13.88
CA PHE A 568 -29.94 28.43 -14.20
C PHE A 568 -29.26 27.90 -12.94
N VAL A 569 -28.44 26.88 -13.15
CA VAL A 569 -27.49 26.34 -12.19
C VAL A 569 -26.09 26.77 -12.62
N ARG A 570 -25.31 27.32 -11.70
CA ARG A 570 -23.91 27.68 -11.95
C ARG A 570 -22.98 26.80 -11.12
N LEU A 571 -21.95 26.26 -11.76
CA LEU A 571 -20.90 25.53 -11.06
C LEU A 571 -20.02 26.54 -10.33
N HIS A 572 -20.09 26.56 -9.00
CA HIS A 572 -19.22 27.40 -8.20
C HIS A 572 -18.05 26.56 -7.68
N ARG A 573 -16.89 26.74 -8.33
CA ARG A 573 -15.60 26.19 -7.91
C ARG A 573 -14.97 27.16 -6.91
N ASN A 574 -14.99 26.82 -5.63
CA ASN A 574 -14.34 27.64 -4.62
C ASN A 574 -12.94 27.08 -4.35
N GLU A 575 -11.98 27.33 -5.22
CA GLU A 575 -10.61 26.80 -5.07
C GLU A 575 -10.00 27.31 -3.76
N ARG A 576 -9.87 26.39 -2.81
CA ARG A 576 -9.22 26.61 -1.52
C ARG A 576 -7.72 26.47 -1.76
N ASP A 577 -6.99 27.56 -1.57
CA ASP A 577 -5.55 27.65 -1.83
C ASP A 577 -4.84 28.16 -0.57
N ILE A 578 -4.59 27.24 0.37
CA ILE A 578 -3.98 27.52 1.68
C ILE A 578 -2.75 26.62 1.85
N ALA A 579 -1.60 27.20 2.21
CA ALA A 579 -0.43 26.45 2.65
C ALA A 579 -0.18 26.67 4.15
N THR A 580 0.05 25.57 4.88
CA THR A 580 0.25 25.62 6.34
C THR A 580 1.59 25.04 6.77
N VAL A 581 2.32 25.69 7.67
CA VAL A 581 3.51 25.12 8.30
C VAL A 581 3.30 25.00 9.80
N PHE A 582 3.45 23.79 10.31
CA PHE A 582 3.48 23.51 11.75
C PHE A 582 4.90 23.61 12.28
N LEU A 583 5.12 24.52 13.21
CA LEU A 583 6.40 24.72 13.91
C LEU A 583 6.28 24.18 15.33
N ILE A 584 7.00 23.10 15.63
CA ILE A 584 6.87 22.31 16.85
C ILE A 584 8.07 22.55 17.76
N ASP A 585 7.78 22.90 19.01
CA ASP A 585 8.79 23.00 20.06
C ASP A 585 9.28 21.61 20.47
N MET A 586 10.58 21.37 20.38
CA MET A 586 11.24 20.14 20.81
C MET A 586 12.18 20.38 22.00
N SER A 587 11.98 21.42 22.80
CA SER A 587 12.80 21.74 23.97
C SER A 587 12.57 20.79 25.16
N ASN A 588 13.44 20.85 26.17
CA ASN A 588 13.45 19.94 27.32
C ASN A 588 12.17 20.02 28.16
N SER A 589 11.45 21.14 28.14
CA SER A 589 10.16 21.27 28.83
C SER A 589 9.07 20.35 28.25
N THR A 590 9.30 19.82 27.04
CA THR A 590 8.45 18.81 26.41
C THR A 590 8.71 17.39 26.92
N GLU A 591 9.57 17.20 27.92
CA GLU A 591 9.79 15.90 28.55
C GLU A 591 8.56 15.42 29.35
N GLY A 592 8.19 14.15 29.19
CA GLY A 592 7.07 13.54 29.91
C GLY A 592 5.71 13.70 29.22
N TRP A 593 4.65 13.95 29.99
CA TRP A 593 3.26 13.88 29.49
C TRP A 593 2.92 15.02 28.50
N VAL A 594 3.56 16.18 28.63
CA VAL A 594 3.31 17.36 27.77
C VAL A 594 3.79 17.11 26.34
N GLY A 595 4.97 16.53 26.16
CA GLY A 595 5.47 16.15 24.84
C GLY A 595 4.58 15.12 24.16
N ASN A 596 4.04 14.15 24.92
CA ASN A 596 3.07 13.19 24.38
C ASN A 596 1.80 13.90 23.90
N VAL A 597 1.27 14.84 24.67
CA VAL A 597 0.09 15.64 24.27
C VAL A 597 0.36 16.43 22.97
N ILE A 598 1.53 17.05 22.85
CA ILE A 598 1.94 17.80 21.65
C ILE A 598 2.07 16.87 20.43
N LYS A 599 2.66 15.69 20.60
CA LYS A 599 2.75 14.68 19.55
C LYS A 599 1.38 14.13 19.16
N GLU A 600 0.52 13.82 20.13
CA GLU A 600 -0.85 13.36 19.89
C GLU A 600 -1.64 14.41 19.10
N ALA A 601 -1.55 15.66 19.52
CA ALA A 601 -2.12 16.81 18.82
C ALA A 601 -1.62 16.91 17.38
N LEU A 602 -0.30 16.83 17.16
CA LEU A 602 0.28 16.88 15.82
C LEU A 602 -0.27 15.79 14.91
N VAL A 603 -0.32 14.55 15.38
CA VAL A 603 -0.83 13.40 14.62
C VAL A 603 -2.28 13.65 14.18
N LEU A 604 -3.12 14.11 15.10
CA LEU A 604 -4.52 14.43 14.79
C LEU A 604 -4.64 15.56 13.76
N LEU A 605 -3.78 16.58 13.86
CA LEU A 605 -3.76 17.68 12.90
C LEU A 605 -3.28 17.22 11.52
N CYS A 606 -2.24 16.39 11.44
CA CYS A 606 -1.76 15.84 10.17
C CYS A 606 -2.86 15.07 9.45
N GLU A 607 -3.57 14.20 10.17
CA GLU A 607 -4.63 13.38 9.59
C GLU A 607 -5.79 14.22 9.06
N VAL A 608 -6.13 15.28 9.80
CA VAL A 608 -7.12 16.27 9.40
C VAL A 608 -6.68 17.05 8.15
N MET A 609 -5.41 17.43 8.08
CA MET A 609 -4.85 18.19 6.95
C MET A 609 -4.79 17.34 5.67
N ASP A 610 -4.43 16.07 5.79
CA ASP A 610 -4.42 15.13 4.67
C ASP A 610 -5.84 14.91 4.09
N ILE A 611 -6.85 14.83 4.97
CA ILE A 611 -8.26 14.79 4.55
C ILE A 611 -8.67 16.09 3.83
N ALA A 612 -8.25 17.25 4.38
CA ALA A 612 -8.55 18.56 3.81
C ALA A 612 -7.96 18.72 2.40
N GLY A 613 -6.81 18.11 2.14
CA GLY A 613 -6.09 18.17 0.86
C GLY A 613 -5.31 19.47 0.66
N ASP A 614 -5.11 20.25 1.72
CA ASP A 614 -4.29 21.48 1.67
C ASP A 614 -2.80 21.13 1.85
N PRO A 615 -1.88 21.77 1.11
CA PRO A 615 -0.44 21.57 1.30
C PRO A 615 0.00 22.01 2.70
N TYR A 616 0.78 21.16 3.38
CA TYR A 616 1.28 21.48 4.71
C TYR A 616 2.67 20.90 5.01
N GLY A 617 3.50 21.64 5.76
CA GLY A 617 4.83 21.23 6.20
C GLY A 617 4.92 21.10 7.72
N ILE A 618 5.90 20.33 8.21
CA ILE A 618 6.16 20.13 9.63
C ILE A 618 7.65 20.35 9.92
N LEU A 619 7.92 21.33 10.79
CA LEU A 619 9.26 21.70 11.24
C LEU A 619 9.32 21.58 12.77
N GLY A 620 10.33 20.89 13.30
CA GLY A 620 10.69 20.92 14.71
C GLY A 620 11.78 21.96 14.97
N PHE A 621 11.81 22.59 16.13
CA PHE A 621 12.89 23.50 16.51
C PHE A 621 13.41 23.23 17.92
N SER A 622 14.71 23.45 18.10
CA SER A 622 15.41 23.41 19.38
C SER A 622 16.55 24.42 19.34
N GLY A 623 16.92 25.00 20.48
CA GLY A 623 17.99 25.99 20.58
C GLY A 623 18.97 25.67 21.70
N MET A 624 20.23 26.04 21.50
CA MET A 624 21.29 25.97 22.50
C MET A 624 22.20 27.19 22.32
N ARG A 625 21.81 28.29 22.97
CA ARG A 625 22.44 29.61 22.80
C ARG A 625 22.33 30.11 21.34
N ARG A 626 22.83 31.33 21.11
CA ARG A 626 22.90 31.93 19.76
C ARG A 626 23.67 31.12 18.71
N SER A 627 24.63 30.28 19.09
CA SER A 627 25.54 29.59 18.15
C SER A 627 25.03 28.24 17.67
N ARG A 628 23.93 27.72 18.22
CA ARG A 628 23.43 26.38 17.88
C ARG A 628 21.91 26.33 17.96
N CYS A 629 21.26 27.08 17.07
CA CYS A 629 19.84 26.88 16.80
C CYS A 629 19.69 25.72 15.80
N GLU A 630 18.76 24.80 16.02
CA GLU A 630 18.56 23.62 15.18
C GLU A 630 17.11 23.58 14.68
N ILE A 631 16.93 23.36 13.38
CA ILE A 631 15.63 23.07 12.76
C ILE A 631 15.64 21.64 12.24
N PHE A 632 14.55 20.93 12.52
CA PHE A 632 14.32 19.56 12.12
C PHE A 632 13.21 19.51 11.09
N THR A 633 13.54 19.18 9.85
CA THR A 633 12.53 18.95 8.81
C THR A 633 11.91 17.57 9.04
N ILE A 634 10.63 17.54 9.46
CA ILE A 634 9.87 16.31 9.68
C ILE A 634 9.14 15.93 8.39
N LYS A 635 8.48 16.91 7.77
CA LYS A 635 7.72 16.75 6.53
C LYS A 635 7.84 18.01 5.70
N ASP A 636 8.23 17.88 4.45
CA ASP A 636 8.19 19.00 3.50
C ASP A 636 6.75 19.30 3.04
N VAL A 637 6.48 20.51 2.58
CA VAL A 637 5.13 20.94 2.16
C VAL A 637 4.56 20.05 1.06
N ASP A 638 5.39 19.68 0.09
CA ASP A 638 5.03 18.86 -1.07
C ASP A 638 5.17 17.34 -0.82
N GLU A 639 5.70 16.94 0.33
CA GLU A 639 5.92 15.52 0.67
C GLU A 639 4.58 14.87 1.10
N PRO A 640 4.20 13.69 0.60
CA PRO A 640 2.96 13.03 1.02
C PRO A 640 3.04 12.53 2.47
N TYR A 641 1.91 12.52 3.18
CA TYR A 641 1.83 11.98 4.53
C TYR A 641 1.87 10.45 4.51
N THR A 642 3.07 9.90 4.65
CA THR A 642 3.34 8.45 4.56
C THR A 642 3.85 7.89 5.89
N HIS A 643 3.99 6.56 5.96
CA HIS A 643 4.55 5.89 7.14
C HIS A 643 5.94 6.41 7.54
N THR A 644 6.74 6.89 6.58
CA THR A 644 8.04 7.53 6.86
C THR A 644 7.88 8.79 7.71
N ILE A 645 6.84 9.59 7.46
CA ILE A 645 6.53 10.78 8.26
C ILE A 645 6.06 10.38 9.66
N HIS A 646 5.28 9.30 9.78
CA HIS A 646 4.89 8.76 11.09
C HIS A 646 6.12 8.40 11.92
N GLN A 647 7.09 7.75 11.29
CA GLN A 647 8.36 7.39 11.93
C GLN A 647 9.22 8.61 12.28
N ARG A 648 9.24 9.67 11.46
CA ARG A 648 9.93 10.93 11.80
C ARG A 648 9.25 11.68 12.95
N ILE A 649 7.91 11.68 13.00
CA ILE A 649 7.13 12.21 14.13
C ILE A 649 7.47 11.43 15.41
N ASN A 650 7.60 10.11 15.35
CA ASN A 650 8.00 9.28 16.48
C ASN A 650 9.39 9.63 17.01
N SER A 651 10.34 9.94 16.10
CA SER A 651 11.71 10.33 16.43
C SER A 651 11.86 11.69 17.10
N MET A 652 10.78 12.46 17.23
CA MET A 652 10.83 13.70 17.99
C MET A 652 11.13 13.37 19.44
N MET A 653 12.32 13.74 19.91
CA MET A 653 12.70 13.63 21.31
C MET A 653 12.86 15.04 21.89
N PRO A 654 12.52 15.25 23.17
CA PRO A 654 12.90 16.47 23.87
C PRO A 654 14.41 16.69 23.76
N ARG A 655 14.79 17.93 23.46
CA ARG A 655 16.18 18.38 23.29
C ARG A 655 16.43 19.54 24.27
N GLU A 656 17.15 20.57 23.84
CA GLU A 656 17.74 21.56 24.73
C GLU A 656 16.74 22.69 25.04
N TYR A 657 17.00 23.94 24.68
CA TYR A 657 16.20 25.12 25.06
C TYR A 657 15.40 25.73 23.89
N THR A 658 14.69 26.83 24.14
CA THR A 658 13.70 27.42 23.22
C THR A 658 14.09 28.82 22.76
N ARG A 659 14.70 28.95 21.57
CA ARG A 659 14.96 30.25 20.91
C ARG A 659 14.04 30.44 19.69
N MET A 660 12.81 30.91 19.93
CA MET A 660 11.74 30.96 18.91
C MET A 660 12.01 31.94 17.75
N GLY A 661 12.62 33.10 18.02
CA GLY A 661 12.80 34.15 17.00
C GLY A 661 13.45 33.67 15.70
N PRO A 662 14.65 33.05 15.75
CA PRO A 662 15.29 32.46 14.57
C PRO A 662 14.46 31.37 13.88
N ALA A 663 13.76 30.53 14.65
CA ALA A 663 12.91 29.47 14.11
C ALA A 663 11.70 30.02 13.33
N ILE A 664 11.03 31.04 13.86
CA ILE A 664 9.91 31.73 13.19
C ILE A 664 10.39 32.41 11.91
N ARG A 665 11.57 33.05 11.94
CA ARG A 665 12.15 33.68 10.74
C ARG A 665 12.51 32.65 9.67
N TYR A 666 13.04 31.49 10.06
CA TYR A 666 13.28 30.37 9.14
C TYR A 666 11.96 29.86 8.54
N ALA A 667 10.96 29.55 9.38
CA ALA A 667 9.66 29.06 8.91
C ALA A 667 8.95 30.08 8.00
N THR A 668 9.11 31.38 8.27
CA THR A 668 8.61 32.46 7.41
C THR A 668 9.32 32.44 6.06
N HIS A 669 10.65 32.25 6.02
CA HIS A 669 11.38 32.14 4.76
C HIS A 669 10.98 30.90 3.96
N TYR A 670 10.81 29.77 4.64
CA TYR A 670 10.38 28.50 4.07
C TYR A 670 8.96 28.60 3.47
N LEU A 671 7.98 29.07 4.25
CA LEU A 671 6.59 29.23 3.80
C LEU A 671 6.42 30.27 2.69
N ARG A 672 7.35 31.23 2.56
CA ARG A 672 7.34 32.23 1.48
C ARG A 672 7.59 31.61 0.11
N GLN A 673 8.26 30.45 0.05
CA GLN A 673 8.55 29.75 -1.19
C GLN A 673 7.31 29.03 -1.75
N CYS A 674 6.28 28.80 -0.94
CA CYS A 674 5.04 28.18 -1.37
C CYS A 674 4.13 29.17 -2.11
N GLU A 675 3.66 28.78 -3.29
CA GLU A 675 2.65 29.50 -4.06
C GLU A 675 1.25 29.16 -3.54
N ALA A 676 0.82 29.87 -2.49
CA ALA A 676 -0.55 29.78 -1.97
C ALA A 676 -1.12 31.18 -1.68
N ARG A 677 -2.42 31.37 -1.94
CA ARG A 677 -3.15 32.63 -1.67
C ARG A 677 -3.13 32.99 -0.19
N THR A 678 -3.42 32.02 0.67
CA THR A 678 -3.38 32.18 2.13
C THR A 678 -2.26 31.32 2.70
N ARG A 679 -1.39 31.91 3.53
CA ARG A 679 -0.27 31.20 4.17
C ARG A 679 -0.43 31.26 5.69
N LEU A 680 -0.35 30.11 6.34
CA LEU A 680 -0.57 29.96 7.78
C LEU A 680 0.65 29.33 8.46
N LEU A 681 1.17 30.00 9.48
CA LEU A 681 2.20 29.50 10.38
C LEU A 681 1.54 29.15 11.72
N VAL A 682 1.60 27.88 12.12
CA VAL A 682 1.05 27.39 13.38
C VAL A 682 2.19 26.94 14.29
N THR A 683 2.40 27.64 15.40
CA THR A 683 3.42 27.28 16.39
C THR A 683 2.78 26.46 17.51
N ILE A 684 3.31 25.26 17.78
CA ILE A 684 2.90 24.39 18.88
C ILE A 684 4.01 24.37 19.93
N THR A 685 3.76 24.91 21.11
CA THR A 685 4.76 25.04 22.19
C THR A 685 4.12 24.88 23.56
N ASP A 686 4.91 24.37 24.50
CA ASP A 686 4.55 24.14 25.90
C ASP A 686 4.80 25.35 26.81
N GLY A 687 5.34 26.49 26.32
CA GLY A 687 5.66 27.61 27.21
C GLY A 687 6.35 28.83 26.60
N LYS A 688 6.96 29.64 27.47
CA LYS A 688 7.65 30.91 27.16
C LYS A 688 8.94 30.65 26.34
N PRO A 689 9.35 31.59 25.45
CA PRO A 689 10.64 31.51 24.78
C PRO A 689 11.76 31.74 25.80
N GLU A 690 12.42 30.68 26.27
CA GLU A 690 13.58 30.78 27.15
C GLU A 690 14.74 29.93 26.62
N ASP A 691 15.90 30.59 26.41
CA ASP A 691 17.17 29.94 26.07
C ASP A 691 18.13 29.93 27.28
N TYR A 692 19.24 29.20 27.20
CA TYR A 692 20.24 29.10 28.27
C TYR A 692 20.97 30.42 28.58
N ASP A 693 21.00 31.37 27.64
CA ASP A 693 21.70 32.66 27.77
C ASP A 693 20.79 33.80 28.24
N ASP A 694 21.16 35.06 27.99
CA ASP A 694 20.37 36.25 28.38
C ASP A 694 19.01 36.35 27.65
N TYR A 695 18.69 35.40 26.76
CA TYR A 695 17.43 35.31 26.04
C TYR A 695 16.31 34.72 26.93
N LYS A 696 15.86 35.51 27.91
CA LYS A 696 14.75 35.18 28.81
C LYS A 696 13.87 36.40 29.10
N GLY A 697 12.65 36.15 29.60
CA GLY A 697 11.72 37.19 30.01
C GLY A 697 11.36 38.17 28.88
N GLU A 698 11.36 39.47 29.19
CA GLU A 698 10.96 40.53 28.25
C GLU A 698 11.79 40.55 26.95
N TYR A 699 13.08 40.18 27.02
CA TYR A 699 13.94 40.15 25.83
C TYR A 699 13.45 39.14 24.79
N ALA A 700 13.18 37.92 25.24
CA ALA A 700 12.76 36.83 24.37
C ALA A 700 11.33 37.03 23.83
N ILE A 701 10.44 37.60 24.65
CA ILE A 701 9.08 38.00 24.25
C ILE A 701 9.16 39.04 23.14
N GLU A 702 9.98 40.09 23.30
CA GLU A 702 10.09 41.17 22.32
C GLU A 702 10.73 40.72 20.99
N ASP A 703 11.75 39.87 21.01
CA ASP A 703 12.32 39.31 19.78
C ASP A 703 11.32 38.40 19.05
N THR A 704 10.62 37.53 19.78
CA THR A 704 9.59 36.65 19.22
C THR A 704 8.43 37.46 18.64
N ARG A 705 7.97 38.50 19.35
CA ARG A 705 6.95 39.44 18.88
C ARG A 705 7.37 40.12 17.58
N LYS A 706 8.63 40.53 17.47
CA LYS A 706 9.17 41.15 16.25
C LYS A 706 9.26 40.15 15.10
N ALA A 707 9.68 38.92 15.33
CA ALA A 707 9.66 37.86 14.32
C ALA A 707 8.23 37.62 13.79
N LEU A 708 7.22 37.55 14.68
CA LEU A 708 5.81 37.39 14.29
C LEU A 708 5.26 38.59 13.51
N MET A 709 5.70 39.81 13.85
CA MET A 709 5.36 41.00 13.08
C MET A 709 5.96 40.97 11.67
N GLU A 710 7.19 40.47 11.53
CA GLU A 710 7.83 40.25 10.23
C GLU A 710 7.03 39.25 9.39
N THR A 711 6.60 38.13 9.99
CA THR A 711 5.73 37.12 9.35
C THR A 711 4.43 37.73 8.83
N ARG A 712 3.74 38.54 9.64
CA ARG A 712 2.52 39.25 9.23
C ARG A 712 2.78 40.28 8.15
N GLY A 713 3.91 40.96 8.20
CA GLY A 713 4.34 41.89 7.14
C GLY A 713 4.53 41.20 5.78
N CYS A 714 4.78 39.90 5.76
CA CYS A 714 4.82 39.09 4.53
C CYS A 714 3.45 38.56 4.08
N GLY A 715 2.34 38.99 4.71
CA GLY A 715 0.99 38.53 4.37
C GLY A 715 0.67 37.13 4.88
N MET A 716 1.41 36.62 5.88
CA MET A 716 1.18 35.32 6.48
C MET A 716 0.43 35.46 7.81
N HIS A 717 -0.48 34.54 8.07
CA HIS A 717 -1.17 34.44 9.36
C HIS A 717 -0.31 33.60 10.32
N ALA A 718 -0.09 34.10 11.53
CA ALA A 718 0.68 33.39 12.55
C ALA A 718 -0.21 33.09 13.76
N PHE A 719 -0.24 31.83 14.17
CA PHE A 719 -1.14 31.30 15.19
C PHE A 719 -0.39 30.40 16.18
N CYS A 720 -0.79 30.40 17.45
CA CYS A 720 -0.14 29.60 18.49
C CYS A 720 -1.11 28.59 19.13
N ILE A 721 -0.66 27.36 19.32
CA ILE A 721 -1.31 26.34 20.13
C ILE A 721 -0.41 26.08 21.32
N THR A 722 -0.95 26.21 22.53
CA THR A 722 -0.19 26.01 23.76
C THR A 722 -0.90 25.13 24.77
N VAL A 723 -0.11 24.40 25.56
CA VAL A 723 -0.56 23.57 26.69
C VAL A 723 -0.25 24.27 28.03
N ASP A 724 0.37 25.46 28.02
CA ASP A 724 0.72 26.22 29.23
C ASP A 724 -0.51 26.96 29.80
N ARG A 725 -0.82 26.69 31.08
CA ARG A 725 -1.90 27.35 31.82
C ARG A 725 -1.61 28.83 32.10
N GLU A 726 -0.33 29.21 32.21
CA GLU A 726 0.12 30.59 32.46
C GLU A 726 0.26 31.41 31.16
N ALA A 727 -0.08 30.82 30.01
CA ALA A 727 0.04 31.44 28.68
C ALA A 727 -0.68 32.78 28.51
N HIS A 728 -1.71 33.05 29.31
CA HIS A 728 -2.55 34.24 29.21
C HIS A 728 -1.78 35.53 29.51
N ASP A 729 -0.67 35.47 30.25
CA ASP A 729 0.07 36.65 30.68
C ASP A 729 1.02 37.19 29.60
N TYR A 730 1.51 36.33 28.70
CA TYR A 730 2.58 36.67 27.75
C TYR A 730 2.24 36.39 26.27
N LEU A 731 1.39 35.41 25.95
CA LEU A 731 1.01 35.14 24.55
C LEU A 731 0.28 36.31 23.87
N PRO A 732 -0.61 37.07 24.54
CA PRO A 732 -1.22 38.25 23.92
C PRO A 732 -0.20 39.30 23.49
N GLN A 733 0.93 39.41 24.20
CA GLN A 733 2.00 40.35 23.85
C GLN A 733 2.76 39.90 22.60
N MET A 734 2.92 38.58 22.38
CA MET A 734 3.62 38.02 21.21
C MET A 734 2.70 37.85 19.99
N PHE A 735 1.61 37.09 20.14
CA PHE A 735 0.71 36.71 19.05
C PHE A 735 -0.50 37.65 18.91
N GLY A 736 -0.78 38.52 19.88
CA GLY A 736 -1.96 39.39 19.84
C GLY A 736 -3.25 38.68 20.28
N SER A 737 -4.23 39.46 20.72
CA SER A 737 -5.51 38.94 21.21
C SER A 737 -6.28 38.21 20.10
N GLY A 738 -6.43 36.89 20.24
CA GLY A 738 -7.22 36.04 19.33
C GLY A 738 -6.42 35.11 18.40
N ASN A 739 -5.09 35.21 18.36
CA ASN A 739 -4.23 34.34 17.53
C ASN A 739 -3.56 33.21 18.32
N TYR A 740 -4.16 32.79 19.43
CA TYR A 740 -3.66 31.66 20.21
C TYR A 740 -4.81 30.83 20.79
N ILE A 741 -4.54 29.54 21.00
CA ILE A 741 -5.42 28.61 21.67
C ILE A 741 -4.67 27.96 22.82
N PHE A 742 -5.24 28.07 24.01
CA PHE A 742 -4.91 27.21 25.12
C PHE A 742 -5.67 25.88 24.99
N VAL A 743 -4.92 24.78 25.10
CA VAL A 743 -5.38 23.39 25.04
C VAL A 743 -5.13 22.78 26.42
N ASP A 744 -6.18 22.71 27.24
CA ASP A 744 -6.21 21.94 28.48
C ASP A 744 -6.55 20.46 28.24
N ASP A 745 -7.11 20.17 27.07
CA ASP A 745 -7.66 18.86 26.68
C ASP A 745 -7.52 18.69 25.16
N ILE A 746 -6.91 17.58 24.75
CA ILE A 746 -6.66 17.21 23.34
C ILE A 746 -7.97 17.18 22.55
N ASP A 747 -9.07 16.79 23.18
CA ASP A 747 -10.36 16.64 22.48
C ASP A 747 -10.93 17.99 21.98
N LYS A 748 -10.49 19.12 22.56
CA LYS A 748 -10.95 20.47 22.16
C LYS A 748 -10.13 21.07 21.02
N LEU A 749 -8.91 20.60 20.81
CA LEU A 749 -7.98 21.18 19.84
C LEU A 749 -8.54 21.15 18.41
N PRO A 750 -9.06 20.02 17.92
CA PRO A 750 -9.45 19.95 16.52
C PRO A 750 -10.71 20.74 16.17
N VAL A 751 -11.66 20.90 17.12
CA VAL A 751 -12.85 21.74 16.93
C VAL A 751 -12.45 23.21 16.74
N LYS A 752 -11.53 23.70 17.57
CA LYS A 752 -11.06 25.08 17.45
C LYS A 752 -10.23 25.31 16.18
N MET A 753 -9.52 24.29 15.71
CA MET A 753 -8.83 24.35 14.42
C MET A 753 -9.80 24.49 13.26
N VAL A 754 -10.92 23.77 13.26
CA VAL A 754 -12.01 23.97 12.28
C VAL A 754 -12.47 25.42 12.26
N ASP A 755 -12.70 26.01 13.43
CA ASP A 755 -13.16 27.40 13.53
C ASP A 755 -12.12 28.41 13.02
N MET A 756 -10.83 28.18 13.32
CA MET A 756 -9.72 28.96 12.77
C MET A 756 -9.67 28.86 11.23
N TYR A 757 -9.74 27.65 10.68
CA TYR A 757 -9.74 27.45 9.23
C TYR A 757 -10.95 28.11 8.57
N ARG A 758 -12.12 28.10 9.20
CA ARG A 758 -13.31 28.81 8.72
C ARG A 758 -13.11 30.32 8.69
N LEU A 759 -12.51 30.91 9.73
CA LEU A 759 -12.20 32.34 9.78
C LEU A 759 -11.21 32.77 8.69
N LEU A 760 -10.33 31.87 8.27
CA LEU A 760 -9.31 32.14 7.24
C LEU A 760 -9.78 31.83 5.81
N THR A 761 -10.90 31.12 5.66
CA THR A 761 -11.49 30.72 4.36
C THR A 761 -12.81 31.41 4.01
N ALA A 762 -13.45 32.04 5.00
CA ALA A 762 -14.63 32.91 4.82
C ALA A 762 -14.23 34.25 4.19
#